data_AF-A0A8C2B4A4-F1
#
_entry.id   AF-A0A8C2B4A4-F1
#
_cell.length_a   1.000
_cell.length_b   1.000
_cell.length_c   1.000
_cell.angle_alpha   90.00
_cell.angle_beta   90.00
_cell.angle_gamma   90.00
#
_symmetry.space_group_name_H-M   'P 1'
#
loop_
_entity.id
_entity.type
_entity.pdbx_description
1 polymer ?
#
loop_
_entity_poly.entity_id
_entity_poly.type
_entity_poly.pdbx_seq_one_letter_code
_entity_poly.pdbx_strand_id
1 'polypeptide(L)'
;FIDTEELQSLPRLGADDLPLSLLEMGCSGRFELITHPLPKNRPLPPHSTLPHGLPPTCLDLKTEVEKRFLRDPAWLPVHDVDDAFHKISGRDREVESLLHCSLSPLHSGLSVVRDPTTGLLLDFTEVLLEDTALSAKNSLSLQRQPGPPSESLRGSNTNYPFLPGSGFRYFSHNCSELEEDIDFEKDLLTVPPGLKAGVDFSDKGRVSLLLSMFFLTTCTPQDSGSSASNTVLLSEQKKKPQQEDKGDHKKWAVPVDITSPCDDFYKRIPDPAFKYPFELDVFQKQAILRLEAHDSVFVAAHTSAGKTVVAEYAIALSQKHMTRTIYTSPIKALSNQKFRDFKTTFGDVGLLTGDVQLSPESSCLIMTTEILRSMLYNGSEVIRDLEWVIFDEVHYINDAERGVVWEEVLIMLPEHVSIILLSATVPNAVEFSEWIGRIKKRPIYVISTVKRPVPLEHYLYTGNSTKTQKELFLLLESTGNFLTKGYYAAVEAKKERTSKHAQSFGTKNVSQHNTTASQDRAVWQTLLNYLSQRQQTPVVAFTFSRTRCDENARSLTSLDLTSSIEKSEIHSFLQKSLTRLRGGDRQLPQILSMRDLLKRGIGVHHSGILPILKEIIEMLFSRGLVKVLFATETFAMGVNMPARTVVFDSIRKHDGTGFRNLLPGEYIQMAGRAGRRGLDATGTVIILCKAGVHDMGELHAMMLGKPTVLQSQFRLTYTMILNLLRVEALRVTDMMRRSFSENHRDTQAHEKRISELRNTLSSLRPLDTEGQLSDILSYYHTITELRITTETLQRAVLESVNGLKALSVGRVVIVNNGQHHNALGVILQVSNDAVNRMFTTLIICEKGKEEAAGDDQSNKGEHTHTHTASHPPPNLTCPHIKSHHERPCSHTVRKLKSQDISAITTRTLKVIPERIIDNYNKRQQPRFRLDPPGQAISTATQELLRLAEANPNGITTLDPVNDLHLKGVDVVEGVMRHRVLQDCLKDFHCIHSPTFTEQVCLSFSCERMCVQEELDKLLFLVSDQSLTLLHEYHQRIKVLEALQYVDSTGAVQLKGRVACQISSHELLLTELLFENTLSPLAPEESAALLSCLIFTQNTQIDPHITSTLQEGINQVLNVAQRIGELQRDCGIAQTAEDFVAQFKFGLTEVVYCWARGMPFAEIAQLTDVQEGTIVRCIQRLDEVLKEVRQAARIVGDSVLGSKMERASLAIRRDIVFTASLYTH
;
A
#
# COMPACT_ATOMS: atom_id res chain seq x y z
N PHE A 1 -84.71 -24.28 22.01
CA PHE A 1 -85.61 -25.43 22.19
C PHE A 1 -85.00 -26.28 23.29
N ILE A 2 -85.72 -26.49 24.41
CA ILE A 2 -85.36 -27.40 25.52
C ILE A 2 -84.16 -26.83 26.34
N ASP A 3 -84.23 -26.42 27.62
CA ASP A 3 -84.84 -26.95 28.88
C ASP A 3 -83.97 -28.09 29.51
N THR A 4 -83.78 -28.28 30.84
CA THR A 4 -84.24 -27.65 32.10
C THR A 4 -83.41 -28.16 33.32
N GLU A 5 -83.20 -27.32 34.35
CA GLU A 5 -83.17 -27.62 35.83
C GLU A 5 -82.18 -28.70 36.41
N GLU A 6 -81.99 -29.00 37.71
CA GLU A 6 -82.66 -28.65 39.01
C GLU A 6 -81.71 -28.64 40.28
N LEU A 7 -82.23 -28.90 41.50
CA LEU A 7 -81.79 -28.50 42.88
C LEU A 7 -80.71 -29.41 43.59
N GLN A 8 -80.26 -29.27 44.87
CA GLN A 8 -80.80 -28.62 46.11
C GLN A 8 -79.74 -28.05 47.14
N SER A 9 -79.83 -28.31 48.47
CA SER A 9 -79.28 -27.38 49.53
C SER A 9 -79.00 -27.94 50.98
N LEU A 10 -78.64 -27.05 51.95
CA LEU A 10 -78.47 -27.16 53.46
C LEU A 10 -77.07 -27.52 54.03
N PRO A 11 -76.73 -27.25 55.35
CA PRO A 11 -77.47 -26.66 56.50
C PRO A 11 -76.81 -25.40 57.18
N ARG A 12 -76.98 -25.17 58.51
CA ARG A 12 -76.59 -23.95 59.29
C ARG A 12 -75.81 -24.23 60.61
N LEU A 13 -75.23 -23.18 61.22
CA LEU A 13 -74.33 -23.18 62.41
C LEU A 13 -74.90 -22.54 63.70
N GLY A 14 -74.15 -22.65 64.82
CA GLY A 14 -74.52 -22.32 66.21
C GLY A 14 -73.85 -21.08 66.83
N ALA A 15 -73.67 -21.07 68.17
CA ALA A 15 -73.63 -19.82 68.97
C ALA A 15 -72.33 -19.49 69.73
N ASP A 16 -71.26 -20.26 69.62
CA ASP A 16 -69.99 -20.00 70.35
C ASP A 16 -69.06 -18.98 69.64
N ASP A 17 -69.42 -18.52 68.43
CA ASP A 17 -68.66 -17.55 67.64
C ASP A 17 -68.88 -16.10 68.11
N LEU A 18 -68.06 -15.62 69.06
CA LEU A 18 -67.91 -14.19 69.35
C LEU A 18 -66.82 -13.57 68.45
N PRO A 19 -67.16 -12.68 67.50
CA PRO A 19 -66.23 -12.25 66.46
C PRO A 19 -65.27 -11.16 66.95
N LEU A 20 -64.00 -11.53 67.16
CA LEU A 20 -62.88 -10.60 67.20
C LEU A 20 -62.59 -10.12 65.77
N SER A 21 -62.57 -8.80 65.53
CA SER A 21 -62.31 -8.26 64.19
C SER A 21 -61.39 -7.04 64.21
N LEU A 22 -60.50 -6.96 63.21
CA LEU A 22 -59.53 -5.88 63.06
C LEU A 22 -60.02 -4.84 62.03
N LEU A 23 -59.61 -3.58 62.20
CA LEU A 23 -59.84 -2.48 61.27
C LEU A 23 -58.48 -1.84 60.89
N GLU A 24 -58.21 -1.63 59.60
CA GLU A 24 -57.02 -0.89 59.15
C GLU A 24 -57.33 0.60 58.91
N MET A 25 -56.54 1.48 59.54
CA MET A 25 -56.73 2.93 59.50
C MET A 25 -55.77 3.61 58.51
N GLY A 26 -56.14 3.53 57.22
CA GLY A 26 -55.47 4.21 56.11
C GLY A 26 -54.08 3.67 55.77
N CYS A 27 -53.41 4.30 54.79
CA CYS A 27 -52.17 3.81 54.16
C CYS A 27 -50.91 3.76 55.05
N SER A 28 -51.06 3.85 56.38
CA SER A 28 -49.97 3.82 57.37
C SER A 28 -49.85 2.51 58.15
N GLY A 29 -50.66 1.49 57.83
CA GLY A 29 -50.54 0.14 58.43
C GLY A 29 -50.81 0.09 59.94
N ARG A 30 -51.67 0.98 60.45
CA ARG A 30 -52.16 0.94 61.84
C ARG A 30 -53.47 0.16 61.91
N PHE A 31 -53.55 -0.74 62.88
CA PHE A 31 -54.70 -1.61 63.11
C PHE A 31 -55.33 -1.37 64.49
N GLU A 32 -56.65 -1.51 64.57
CA GLU A 32 -57.44 -1.43 65.81
C GLU A 32 -58.35 -2.67 65.95
N LEU A 33 -58.57 -3.16 67.18
CA LEU A 33 -59.31 -4.41 67.45
C LEU A 33 -60.69 -4.11 68.05
N ILE A 34 -61.74 -4.54 67.36
CA ILE A 34 -63.13 -4.48 67.81
C ILE A 34 -63.42 -5.75 68.62
N THR A 35 -63.86 -5.57 69.87
CA THR A 35 -64.17 -6.65 70.82
C THR A 35 -65.61 -6.59 71.36
N HIS A 36 -66.53 -5.95 70.61
CA HIS A 36 -67.90 -5.65 71.06
C HIS A 36 -68.92 -5.98 69.97
N PRO A 37 -70.08 -6.59 70.29
CA PRO A 37 -71.14 -6.85 69.31
C PRO A 37 -71.86 -5.55 68.88
N LEU A 38 -72.04 -5.36 67.58
CA LEU A 38 -72.57 -4.12 66.99
C LEU A 38 -74.11 -4.17 66.76
N PRO A 39 -74.81 -3.02 66.84
CA PRO A 39 -76.27 -2.96 66.70
C PRO A 39 -76.75 -3.15 65.26
N LYS A 40 -77.76 -4.02 65.08
CA LYS A 40 -78.21 -4.63 63.81
C LYS A 40 -78.63 -3.71 62.65
N ASN A 41 -78.73 -2.38 62.83
CA ASN A 41 -79.31 -1.45 61.85
C ASN A 41 -78.38 -0.30 61.42
N ARG A 42 -77.05 -0.49 61.50
CA ARG A 42 -76.08 0.31 60.73
C ARG A 42 -75.16 -0.63 59.93
N PRO A 43 -74.79 -0.27 58.68
CA PRO A 43 -73.79 -1.03 57.94
C PRO A 43 -72.43 -0.93 58.66
N LEU A 44 -71.66 -2.00 58.59
CA LEU A 44 -70.27 -2.03 59.07
C LEU A 44 -69.42 -1.05 58.25
N PRO A 45 -68.47 -0.30 58.85
CA PRO A 45 -67.40 0.31 58.08
C PRO A 45 -66.56 -0.81 57.42
N PRO A 46 -66.07 -0.61 56.18
CA PRO A 46 -65.28 -1.62 55.49
C PRO A 46 -63.96 -1.87 56.23
N HIS A 47 -63.54 -3.13 56.34
CA HIS A 47 -62.36 -3.54 57.12
C HIS A 47 -61.01 -2.98 56.61
N SER A 48 -60.99 -2.46 55.37
CA SER A 48 -59.92 -1.59 54.87
C SER A 48 -60.52 -0.44 54.05
N THR A 49 -59.75 0.63 53.86
CA THR A 49 -60.14 1.77 53.00
C THR A 49 -59.89 1.53 51.50
N LEU A 50 -59.65 0.28 51.06
CA LEU A 50 -59.44 -0.08 49.66
C LEU A 50 -60.72 -0.70 49.05
N PRO A 51 -61.25 -0.17 47.92
CA PRO A 51 -62.56 -0.58 47.38
C PRO A 51 -62.77 -2.06 47.03
N HIS A 52 -61.70 -2.85 46.89
CA HIS A 52 -61.75 -4.23 46.35
C HIS A 52 -61.01 -5.28 47.21
N GLY A 53 -60.46 -4.90 48.37
CA GLY A 53 -59.75 -5.82 49.27
C GLY A 53 -58.45 -6.43 48.69
N LEU A 54 -57.98 -7.50 49.32
CA LEU A 54 -56.90 -8.35 48.79
C LEU A 54 -57.50 -9.49 47.95
N PRO A 55 -56.88 -9.89 46.82
CA PRO A 55 -57.33 -11.03 46.04
C PRO A 55 -57.16 -12.35 46.81
N PRO A 56 -58.07 -13.33 46.63
CA PRO A 56 -57.97 -14.63 47.30
C PRO A 56 -56.73 -15.40 46.85
N THR A 57 -56.01 -16.00 47.80
CA THR A 57 -54.70 -16.63 47.55
C THR A 57 -54.75 -18.03 46.95
N CYS A 58 -55.94 -18.59 46.72
CA CYS A 58 -56.13 -19.82 45.93
C CYS A 58 -57.54 -19.85 45.33
N LEU A 59 -57.71 -20.60 44.23
CA LEU A 59 -59.04 -20.95 43.68
C LEU A 59 -59.52 -22.27 44.30
N ASP A 60 -60.84 -22.47 44.34
CA ASP A 60 -61.40 -23.79 44.68
C ASP A 60 -61.05 -24.81 43.59
N LEU A 61 -60.67 -26.02 43.99
CA LEU A 61 -60.04 -27.01 43.12
C LEU A 61 -60.99 -27.51 42.03
N LYS A 62 -62.30 -27.59 42.32
CA LYS A 62 -63.32 -27.89 41.30
C LYS A 62 -63.42 -26.77 40.26
N THR A 63 -63.36 -25.52 40.72
CA THR A 63 -63.35 -24.33 39.84
C THR A 63 -62.06 -24.23 39.03
N GLU A 64 -60.91 -24.62 39.58
CA GLU A 64 -59.62 -24.62 38.87
C GLU A 64 -59.53 -25.72 37.80
N VAL A 65 -60.12 -26.91 38.06
CA VAL A 65 -60.29 -27.97 37.04
C VAL A 65 -61.25 -27.50 35.95
N GLU A 66 -62.41 -26.96 36.29
CA GLU A 66 -63.37 -26.46 35.29
C GLU A 66 -62.76 -25.32 34.45
N LYS A 67 -61.99 -24.43 35.08
CA LYS A 67 -61.26 -23.37 34.39
C LYS A 67 -60.18 -23.94 33.46
N ARG A 68 -59.29 -24.82 33.94
CA ARG A 68 -58.20 -25.39 33.12
C ARG A 68 -58.68 -26.26 31.95
N PHE A 69 -59.67 -27.12 32.16
CA PHE A 69 -59.99 -28.21 31.22
C PHE A 69 -61.30 -28.03 30.44
N LEU A 70 -62.18 -27.10 30.86
CA LEU A 70 -63.52 -26.94 30.26
C LEU A 70 -63.86 -25.50 29.82
N ARG A 71 -63.12 -24.48 30.28
CA ARG A 71 -63.42 -23.07 29.99
C ARG A 71 -62.26 -22.24 29.40
N ASP A 72 -61.01 -22.65 29.57
CA ASP A 72 -59.84 -21.94 29.01
C ASP A 72 -59.50 -22.48 27.60
N PRO A 73 -59.68 -21.68 26.53
CA PRO A 73 -59.35 -22.11 25.17
C PRO A 73 -57.85 -22.35 24.96
N ALA A 74 -56.97 -21.95 25.89
CA ALA A 74 -55.54 -22.29 25.84
C ALA A 74 -55.26 -23.80 26.04
N TRP A 75 -56.25 -24.61 26.44
CA TRP A 75 -56.16 -26.08 26.53
C TRP A 75 -56.73 -26.83 25.32
N LEU A 76 -57.21 -26.13 24.29
CA LEU A 76 -57.40 -26.74 22.96
C LEU A 76 -56.02 -27.13 22.39
N PRO A 77 -55.87 -28.30 21.75
CA PRO A 77 -54.60 -28.70 21.17
C PRO A 77 -54.27 -27.83 19.95
N VAL A 78 -53.47 -26.78 20.15
CA VAL A 78 -52.89 -25.90 19.09
C VAL A 78 -51.92 -26.66 18.15
N HIS A 79 -51.86 -27.99 18.26
CA HIS A 79 -51.03 -28.89 17.49
C HIS A 79 -51.84 -29.97 16.76
N ASP A 80 -53.17 -30.02 16.94
CA ASP A 80 -54.09 -30.88 16.18
C ASP A 80 -54.77 -30.01 15.10
N VAL A 81 -53.96 -29.55 14.14
CA VAL A 81 -54.24 -28.39 13.28
C VAL A 81 -54.65 -28.75 11.85
N ASP A 82 -54.47 -30.01 11.43
CA ASP A 82 -54.55 -30.43 10.03
C ASP A 82 -55.94 -30.14 9.41
N ASP A 83 -57.01 -30.71 9.97
CA ASP A 83 -58.38 -30.52 9.45
C ASP A 83 -58.88 -29.06 9.53
N ALA A 84 -58.38 -28.26 10.46
CA ALA A 84 -58.81 -26.88 10.66
C ALA A 84 -58.14 -25.90 9.68
N PHE A 85 -56.86 -26.10 9.36
CA PHE A 85 -56.09 -25.19 8.49
C PHE A 85 -55.99 -25.65 7.03
N HIS A 86 -56.46 -26.86 6.68
CA HIS A 86 -56.45 -27.35 5.29
C HIS A 86 -57.33 -26.56 4.30
N LYS A 87 -58.01 -25.49 4.72
CA LYS A 87 -58.61 -24.46 3.85
C LYS A 87 -57.77 -23.18 3.77
N ILE A 88 -56.50 -23.32 3.38
CA ILE A 88 -55.79 -22.20 2.73
C ILE A 88 -56.47 -21.99 1.38
N SER A 89 -57.42 -21.05 1.32
CA SER A 89 -57.92 -20.53 0.05
C SER A 89 -56.75 -20.07 -0.79
N GLY A 90 -56.76 -20.40 -2.09
CA GLY A 90 -55.71 -19.99 -3.00
C GLY A 90 -55.59 -18.46 -2.98
N ARG A 91 -54.48 -17.94 -2.47
CA ARG A 91 -54.21 -16.51 -2.49
C ARG A 91 -54.08 -16.05 -3.94
N ASP A 92 -54.91 -15.10 -4.35
CA ASP A 92 -54.75 -14.42 -5.61
C ASP A 92 -53.37 -13.77 -5.67
N ARG A 93 -52.64 -14.06 -6.75
CA ARG A 93 -51.22 -13.70 -6.88
C ARG A 93 -51.09 -12.36 -7.60
N GLU A 94 -51.34 -11.28 -6.87
CA GLU A 94 -51.11 -9.91 -7.32
C GLU A 94 -49.60 -9.62 -7.45
N VAL A 95 -48.93 -10.23 -8.43
CA VAL A 95 -47.49 -10.01 -8.71
C VAL A 95 -47.22 -8.54 -9.05
N GLU A 96 -48.20 -7.85 -9.63
CA GLU A 96 -48.20 -6.42 -9.92
C GLU A 96 -47.95 -5.56 -8.67
N SER A 97 -48.36 -6.00 -7.48
CA SER A 97 -48.10 -5.29 -6.21
C SER A 97 -46.61 -5.18 -5.85
N LEU A 98 -45.75 -5.98 -6.49
CA LEU A 98 -44.29 -5.93 -6.35
C LEU A 98 -43.62 -4.98 -7.36
N LEU A 99 -44.34 -4.54 -8.40
CA LEU A 99 -43.82 -3.69 -9.48
C LEU A 99 -43.92 -2.20 -9.13
N HIS A 100 -43.19 -1.78 -8.09
CA HIS A 100 -43.15 -0.38 -7.67
C HIS A 100 -42.32 0.48 -8.64
N CYS A 101 -42.99 1.12 -9.61
CA CYS A 101 -42.40 2.23 -10.36
C CYS A 101 -42.39 3.50 -9.49
N SER A 102 -41.22 4.07 -9.23
CA SER A 102 -41.10 5.35 -8.53
C SER A 102 -41.31 6.52 -9.50
N LEU A 103 -42.06 7.55 -9.07
CA LEU A 103 -42.24 8.79 -9.82
C LEU A 103 -40.88 9.44 -10.10
N SER A 104 -40.66 9.92 -11.33
CA SER A 104 -39.41 10.61 -11.67
C SER A 104 -39.23 11.87 -10.82
N PRO A 105 -38.02 12.14 -10.27
CA PRO A 105 -37.75 13.40 -9.59
C PRO A 105 -37.90 14.59 -10.56
N LEU A 106 -38.50 15.68 -10.07
CA LEU A 106 -38.80 16.88 -10.86
C LEU A 106 -37.56 17.39 -11.59
N HIS A 107 -37.62 17.46 -12.92
CA HIS A 107 -36.54 17.91 -13.81
C HIS A 107 -36.34 19.44 -13.84
N SER A 108 -36.84 20.15 -12.83
CA SER A 108 -36.65 21.60 -12.66
C SER A 108 -36.38 21.95 -11.20
N GLY A 109 -35.65 23.06 -10.99
CA GLY A 109 -35.32 23.61 -9.69
C GLY A 109 -35.23 25.13 -9.72
N LEU A 110 -35.29 25.76 -8.55
CA LEU A 110 -35.21 27.21 -8.43
C LEU A 110 -33.75 27.67 -8.28
N SER A 111 -33.25 28.37 -9.29
CA SER A 111 -32.01 29.14 -9.21
C SER A 111 -32.26 30.53 -8.65
N VAL A 112 -31.29 31.08 -7.92
CA VAL A 112 -31.41 32.35 -7.19
C VAL A 112 -30.65 33.44 -7.92
N VAL A 113 -31.36 34.44 -8.43
CA VAL A 113 -30.75 35.64 -9.01
C VAL A 113 -30.29 36.55 -7.87
N ARG A 114 -29.00 36.91 -7.87
CA ARG A 114 -28.39 37.82 -6.90
C ARG A 114 -27.84 39.07 -7.58
N ASP A 115 -27.84 40.18 -6.85
CA ASP A 115 -27.08 41.36 -7.21
C ASP A 115 -25.57 41.02 -7.18
N PRO A 116 -24.82 41.18 -8.31
CA PRO A 116 -23.40 40.84 -8.37
C PRO A 116 -22.49 41.76 -7.56
N THR A 117 -23.02 42.88 -7.03
CA THR A 117 -22.28 43.87 -6.24
C THR A 117 -22.62 43.84 -4.76
N THR A 118 -23.87 43.56 -4.38
CA THR A 118 -24.31 43.51 -2.96
C THR A 118 -24.56 42.09 -2.44
N GLY A 119 -24.68 41.09 -3.32
CA GLY A 119 -24.99 39.70 -2.97
C GLY A 119 -26.45 39.47 -2.52
N LEU A 120 -27.27 40.53 -2.49
CA LEU A 120 -28.68 40.48 -2.13
C LEU A 120 -29.48 39.59 -3.10
N LEU A 121 -30.50 38.93 -2.56
CA LEU A 121 -31.47 38.14 -3.32
C LEU A 121 -32.36 39.11 -4.11
N LEU A 122 -32.42 38.96 -5.43
CA LEU A 122 -33.25 39.78 -6.31
C LEU A 122 -34.51 39.04 -6.76
N ASP A 123 -34.35 37.81 -7.25
CA ASP A 123 -35.44 37.03 -7.86
C ASP A 123 -35.13 35.52 -7.86
N PHE A 124 -36.12 34.69 -8.22
CA PHE A 124 -35.98 33.25 -8.39
C PHE A 124 -36.38 32.83 -9.81
N THR A 125 -35.47 32.18 -10.52
CA THR A 125 -35.72 31.66 -11.87
C THR A 125 -35.76 30.14 -11.85
N GLU A 126 -36.82 29.54 -12.40
CA GLU A 126 -36.85 28.10 -12.64
C GLU A 126 -35.85 27.72 -13.73
N VAL A 127 -35.06 26.68 -13.47
CA VAL A 127 -34.00 26.16 -14.34
C VAL A 127 -34.15 24.65 -14.44
N LEU A 128 -34.01 24.10 -15.65
CA LEU A 128 -34.03 22.66 -15.87
C LEU A 128 -32.79 21.99 -15.25
N LEU A 129 -33.01 20.83 -14.64
CA LEU A 129 -31.98 20.01 -14.02
C LEU A 129 -31.87 18.70 -14.80
N GLU A 130 -30.72 18.50 -15.45
CA GLU A 130 -30.46 17.33 -16.30
C GLU A 130 -30.24 16.05 -15.46
N ASP A 131 -29.65 16.20 -14.27
CA ASP A 131 -29.07 15.13 -13.45
C ASP A 131 -29.95 14.65 -12.26
N THR A 132 -31.27 14.80 -12.33
CA THR A 132 -32.14 14.63 -11.13
C THR A 132 -32.27 13.20 -10.61
N ALA A 133 -32.01 12.20 -11.46
CA ALA A 133 -32.01 10.78 -11.10
C ALA A 133 -30.67 10.27 -10.53
N LEU A 134 -29.67 11.14 -10.33
CA LEU A 134 -28.38 10.75 -9.74
C LEU A 134 -28.48 10.53 -8.22
N SER A 135 -28.04 9.37 -7.77
CA SER A 135 -28.02 8.93 -6.38
C SER A 135 -26.68 8.31 -6.01
N ALA A 136 -26.47 8.05 -4.72
CA ALA A 136 -25.31 7.30 -4.22
C ALA A 136 -25.12 5.88 -4.83
N LYS A 137 -26.12 5.30 -5.51
CA LYS A 137 -26.07 3.93 -6.06
C LYS A 137 -25.86 3.82 -7.56
N ASN A 138 -25.91 4.93 -8.30
CA ASN A 138 -25.77 4.98 -9.76
C ASN A 138 -24.86 6.13 -10.27
N SER A 139 -24.29 6.96 -9.38
CA SER A 139 -23.50 8.12 -9.78
C SER A 139 -22.21 8.30 -8.99
N LEU A 140 -21.15 8.73 -9.70
CA LEU A 140 -19.87 9.20 -9.15
C LEU A 140 -19.86 10.71 -8.82
N SER A 141 -20.91 11.44 -9.22
CA SER A 141 -20.97 12.91 -9.13
C SER A 141 -21.09 13.40 -7.69
N LEU A 142 -20.40 14.50 -7.37
CA LEU A 142 -20.55 15.22 -6.09
C LEU A 142 -21.93 15.91 -5.94
N GLN A 143 -22.69 16.03 -7.04
CA GLN A 143 -24.03 16.63 -7.06
C GLN A 143 -25.17 15.61 -6.87
N ARG A 144 -24.85 14.30 -6.82
CA ARG A 144 -25.84 13.22 -6.62
C ARG A 144 -26.61 13.39 -5.29
N GLN A 145 -27.82 12.86 -5.22
CA GLN A 145 -28.54 12.78 -3.95
C GLN A 145 -27.80 11.88 -2.94
N PRO A 146 -27.61 12.34 -1.68
CA PRO A 146 -26.83 11.62 -0.68
C PRO A 146 -27.54 10.33 -0.21
N GLY A 147 -26.76 9.37 0.25
CA GLY A 147 -27.26 8.14 0.87
C GLY A 147 -28.05 8.37 2.17
N PRO A 148 -28.72 7.33 2.69
CA PRO A 148 -29.46 7.43 3.96
C PRO A 148 -28.50 7.79 5.12
N PRO A 149 -28.93 8.57 6.13
CA PRO A 149 -28.04 9.05 7.19
C PRO A 149 -27.25 7.96 7.95
N SER A 150 -27.80 6.74 8.02
CA SER A 150 -27.15 5.57 8.60
C SER A 150 -25.88 5.11 7.86
N GLU A 151 -25.72 5.46 6.59
CA GLU A 151 -24.57 5.10 5.75
C GLU A 151 -23.56 6.24 5.61
N SER A 152 -23.93 7.49 5.92
CA SER A 152 -23.13 8.70 5.69
C SER A 152 -21.65 8.57 6.12
N LEU A 153 -21.40 8.09 7.34
CA LEU A 153 -20.08 8.12 8.00
C LEU A 153 -19.04 7.15 7.43
N ARG A 154 -19.43 5.94 7.01
CA ARG A 154 -18.51 4.92 6.46
C ARG A 154 -18.81 4.56 5.00
N GLY A 155 -19.89 5.11 4.44
CA GLY A 155 -20.45 4.66 3.18
C GLY A 155 -21.05 3.25 3.27
N SER A 156 -21.40 2.70 2.12
CA SER A 156 -21.80 1.30 1.94
C SER A 156 -21.19 0.77 0.63
N ASN A 157 -20.81 -0.51 0.56
CA ASN A 157 -20.35 -1.12 -0.70
C ASN A 157 -21.48 -1.27 -1.74
N THR A 158 -22.73 -0.94 -1.41
CA THR A 158 -23.80 -0.71 -2.41
C THR A 158 -23.64 0.59 -3.17
N ASN A 159 -22.87 1.52 -2.62
CA ASN A 159 -22.78 2.89 -3.12
C ASN A 159 -21.55 3.00 -4.03
N TYR A 160 -21.63 3.90 -4.99
CA TYR A 160 -20.53 4.23 -5.87
C TYR A 160 -19.56 5.18 -5.14
N PRO A 161 -18.23 5.08 -5.36
CA PRO A 161 -17.28 6.07 -4.86
C PRO A 161 -17.58 7.45 -5.49
N PHE A 162 -17.05 8.52 -4.92
CA PHE A 162 -16.99 9.80 -5.64
C PHE A 162 -15.88 9.76 -6.70
N LEU A 163 -16.05 10.51 -7.80
CA LEU A 163 -15.08 10.53 -8.90
C LEU A 163 -13.68 10.97 -8.41
N PRO A 164 -12.63 10.14 -8.58
CA PRO A 164 -11.27 10.50 -8.18
C PRO A 164 -10.69 11.65 -9.00
N GLY A 165 -9.72 12.35 -8.41
CA GLY A 165 -9.10 13.54 -8.98
C GLY A 165 -8.55 13.37 -10.40
N SER A 166 -9.11 14.16 -11.31
CA SER A 166 -8.66 14.50 -12.66
C SER A 166 -8.26 13.35 -13.61
N GLY A 167 -9.04 13.17 -14.67
CA GLY A 167 -8.63 12.42 -15.86
C GLY A 167 -8.67 10.89 -15.76
N PHE A 168 -9.42 10.31 -14.82
CA PHE A 168 -10.17 9.11 -15.18
C PHE A 168 -11.12 9.54 -16.30
N ARG A 169 -11.09 8.88 -17.46
CA ARG A 169 -12.03 9.20 -18.53
C ARG A 169 -13.38 8.69 -18.08
N TYR A 170 -14.35 9.59 -17.92
CA TYR A 170 -15.74 9.18 -17.85
C TYR A 170 -16.05 8.54 -19.20
N PHE A 171 -16.20 7.21 -19.22
CA PHE A 171 -16.91 6.55 -20.30
C PHE A 171 -18.38 6.87 -20.07
N SER A 172 -18.81 8.05 -20.54
CA SER A 172 -20.15 8.11 -21.11
C SER A 172 -20.15 7.09 -22.23
N HIS A 173 -20.80 5.94 -22.00
CA HIS A 173 -21.42 5.25 -23.12
C HIS A 173 -22.31 6.30 -23.78
N ASN A 174 -22.02 6.67 -25.02
CA ASN A 174 -22.92 7.51 -25.79
C ASN A 174 -24.22 6.70 -25.87
N CYS A 175 -25.31 7.15 -25.24
CA CYS A 175 -26.56 6.37 -25.26
C CYS A 175 -27.01 6.08 -26.70
N SER A 176 -26.70 6.98 -27.64
CA SER A 176 -26.85 6.75 -29.07
C SER A 176 -26.21 5.45 -29.58
N GLU A 177 -25.00 5.06 -29.13
CA GLU A 177 -24.35 3.80 -29.54
C GLU A 177 -25.02 2.54 -28.96
N LEU A 178 -25.96 2.67 -28.02
CA LEU A 178 -26.79 1.58 -27.50
C LEU A 178 -28.26 1.70 -27.91
N GLU A 179 -28.71 2.87 -28.36
CA GLU A 179 -30.07 3.16 -28.80
C GLU A 179 -30.23 3.08 -30.33
N GLU A 180 -29.18 3.32 -31.12
CA GLU A 180 -29.21 3.27 -32.59
C GLU A 180 -29.36 1.84 -33.16
N ASP A 181 -29.05 0.80 -32.38
CA ASP A 181 -29.11 -0.62 -32.80
C ASP A 181 -30.43 -1.35 -32.43
N ILE A 182 -31.41 -0.69 -31.79
CA ILE A 182 -32.65 -1.34 -31.33
C ILE A 182 -33.82 -1.16 -32.32
N ASP A 183 -33.94 -2.08 -33.29
CA ASP A 183 -35.10 -2.18 -34.18
C ASP A 183 -36.32 -2.76 -33.44
N PHE A 184 -37.10 -1.88 -32.80
CA PHE A 184 -38.27 -2.24 -31.98
C PHE A 184 -39.35 -3.08 -32.72
N GLU A 185 -39.35 -3.16 -34.05
CA GLU A 185 -40.29 -4.00 -34.80
C GLU A 185 -39.77 -5.44 -35.02
N LYS A 186 -38.49 -5.72 -34.75
CA LYS A 186 -37.85 -7.04 -35.02
C LYS A 186 -37.07 -7.59 -33.84
N ASP A 187 -36.26 -6.77 -33.19
CA ASP A 187 -35.30 -7.17 -32.16
C ASP A 187 -35.81 -6.86 -30.75
N LEU A 188 -36.93 -7.50 -30.38
CA LEU A 188 -37.30 -7.64 -28.97
C LEU A 188 -36.17 -8.36 -28.21
N LEU A 189 -35.70 -7.75 -27.11
CA LEU A 189 -34.70 -8.35 -26.21
C LEU A 189 -35.26 -9.59 -25.49
N THR A 190 -35.29 -10.72 -26.21
CA THR A 190 -35.74 -12.01 -25.69
C THR A 190 -34.87 -12.49 -24.53
N VAL A 191 -33.56 -12.26 -24.62
CA VAL A 191 -32.57 -12.55 -23.57
C VAL A 191 -32.08 -11.22 -22.96
N PRO A 192 -32.21 -11.00 -21.64
CA PRO A 192 -31.70 -9.80 -21.01
C PRO A 192 -30.16 -9.78 -20.99
N PRO A 193 -29.50 -8.59 -21.07
CA PRO A 193 -28.05 -8.47 -21.12
C PRO A 193 -27.32 -9.24 -20.02
N GLY A 194 -26.20 -9.88 -20.37
CA GLY A 194 -25.36 -10.67 -19.46
C GLY A 194 -25.88 -12.07 -19.13
N LEU A 195 -27.12 -12.43 -19.48
CA LEU A 195 -27.67 -13.77 -19.27
C LEU A 195 -27.68 -14.60 -20.55
N LYS A 196 -27.77 -15.93 -20.39
CA LYS A 196 -27.74 -16.92 -21.50
C LYS A 196 -29.10 -17.54 -21.82
N ALA A 197 -30.13 -17.17 -21.07
CA ALA A 197 -31.50 -17.66 -21.19
C ALA A 197 -32.47 -16.50 -21.01
N GLY A 198 -33.56 -16.53 -21.76
CA GLY A 198 -34.51 -15.43 -21.90
C GLY A 198 -35.96 -15.83 -21.66
N VAL A 199 -36.87 -14.93 -22.05
CA VAL A 199 -38.31 -15.18 -22.06
C VAL A 199 -38.74 -15.71 -23.43
N ASP A 200 -39.40 -16.86 -23.44
CA ASP A 200 -40.05 -17.39 -24.64
C ASP A 200 -41.45 -16.79 -24.79
N PHE A 201 -41.65 -16.02 -25.86
CA PHE A 201 -42.92 -15.35 -26.18
C PHE A 201 -43.83 -16.18 -27.12
N SER A 202 -43.46 -17.42 -27.44
CA SER A 202 -44.23 -18.27 -28.38
C SER A 202 -45.56 -18.78 -27.81
N ASP A 203 -45.71 -18.87 -26.48
CA ASP A 203 -46.96 -19.28 -25.83
C ASP A 203 -48.00 -18.15 -25.81
N LYS A 204 -48.77 -18.07 -26.90
CA LYS A 204 -49.82 -17.07 -27.15
C LYS A 204 -50.88 -16.98 -26.05
N GLY A 205 -51.01 -17.99 -25.18
CA GLY A 205 -51.98 -17.98 -24.07
C GLY A 205 -51.73 -16.89 -23.01
N ARG A 206 -50.47 -16.42 -22.85
CA ARG A 206 -50.10 -15.42 -21.83
C ARG A 206 -49.96 -14.00 -22.35
N VAL A 207 -49.69 -13.82 -23.64
CA VAL A 207 -49.41 -12.52 -24.27
C VAL A 207 -50.57 -11.52 -24.11
N SER A 208 -51.82 -12.02 -24.09
CA SER A 208 -53.04 -11.20 -23.93
C SER A 208 -53.09 -10.37 -22.63
N LEU A 209 -52.56 -10.90 -21.53
CA LEU A 209 -52.51 -10.21 -20.23
C LEU A 209 -51.42 -9.14 -20.17
N LEU A 210 -50.26 -9.40 -20.79
CA LEU A 210 -49.16 -8.42 -20.84
C LEU A 210 -49.51 -7.23 -21.76
N LEU A 211 -50.15 -7.47 -22.91
CA LEU A 211 -50.56 -6.39 -23.81
C LEU A 211 -51.62 -5.48 -23.19
N SER A 212 -52.55 -6.03 -22.38
CA SER A 212 -53.63 -5.23 -21.77
C SER A 212 -53.14 -4.30 -20.65
N MET A 213 -52.04 -4.62 -19.97
CA MET A 213 -51.39 -3.67 -19.05
C MET A 213 -50.75 -2.47 -19.79
N PHE A 214 -49.98 -2.74 -20.85
CA PHE A 214 -49.21 -1.69 -21.55
C PHE A 214 -50.06 -0.58 -22.17
N PHE A 215 -51.28 -0.89 -22.64
CA PHE A 215 -52.16 0.11 -23.25
C PHE A 215 -52.88 1.03 -22.24
N LEU A 216 -52.95 0.68 -20.95
CA LEU A 216 -53.73 1.44 -19.97
C LEU A 216 -53.06 2.74 -19.47
N THR A 217 -51.83 3.04 -19.92
CA THR A 217 -51.10 4.27 -19.55
C THR A 217 -50.86 5.23 -20.73
N THR A 218 -51.42 4.95 -21.91
CA THR A 218 -51.21 5.81 -23.10
C THR A 218 -52.04 7.10 -23.04
N CYS A 219 -51.42 8.19 -22.59
CA CYS A 219 -51.90 9.53 -22.95
C CYS A 219 -51.80 9.70 -24.49
N THR A 220 -52.80 10.32 -25.09
CA THR A 220 -52.93 10.39 -26.56
C THR A 220 -51.80 11.18 -27.21
N PRO A 221 -51.14 10.66 -28.26
CA PRO A 221 -50.25 11.47 -29.07
C PRO A 221 -51.07 12.49 -29.88
N GLN A 222 -50.65 13.76 -29.83
CA GLN A 222 -51.05 14.78 -30.81
C GLN A 222 -49.88 15.10 -31.74
N ASP A 223 -50.21 15.59 -32.93
CA ASP A 223 -49.36 15.53 -34.11
C ASP A 223 -47.97 16.18 -33.99
N SER A 224 -46.98 15.45 -34.52
CA SER A 224 -45.71 15.91 -35.10
C SER A 224 -45.29 17.37 -34.85
N GLY A 225 -44.53 17.59 -33.77
CA GLY A 225 -43.73 18.81 -33.59
C GLY A 225 -42.23 18.47 -33.62
N SER A 226 -41.49 18.96 -34.62
CA SER A 226 -40.04 18.72 -34.71
C SER A 226 -39.27 19.52 -33.66
N SER A 227 -38.99 18.92 -32.51
CA SER A 227 -38.19 19.52 -31.43
C SER A 227 -36.70 19.52 -31.79
N ALA A 228 -36.30 20.42 -32.68
CA ALA A 228 -34.89 20.72 -32.90
C ALA A 228 -34.24 21.21 -31.60
N SER A 229 -33.00 20.79 -31.37
CA SER A 229 -32.17 21.24 -30.25
C SER A 229 -31.83 22.72 -30.41
N ASN A 230 -32.76 23.60 -30.00
CA ASN A 230 -32.58 25.04 -29.98
C ASN A 230 -31.65 25.45 -28.82
N THR A 231 -30.37 25.09 -28.95
CA THR A 231 -29.28 25.68 -28.18
C THR A 231 -29.29 27.19 -28.48
N VAL A 232 -29.83 27.97 -27.55
CA VAL A 232 -29.92 29.43 -27.71
C VAL A 232 -28.51 29.98 -27.89
N LEU A 233 -28.27 30.66 -29.01
CA LEU A 233 -27.04 31.37 -29.32
C LEU A 233 -26.88 32.62 -28.43
N LEU A 234 -26.73 32.39 -27.12
CA LEU A 234 -26.13 33.36 -26.22
C LEU A 234 -24.69 33.57 -26.70
N SER A 235 -24.40 34.81 -27.09
CA SER A 235 -23.15 35.14 -27.75
C SER A 235 -21.96 34.87 -26.84
N GLU A 236 -21.17 33.83 -27.16
CA GLU A 236 -19.78 33.78 -26.76
C GLU A 236 -19.08 35.01 -27.34
N GLN A 237 -18.99 36.07 -26.54
CA GLN A 237 -17.99 37.10 -26.78
C GLN A 237 -16.65 36.38 -26.83
N LYS A 238 -15.96 36.48 -27.98
CA LYS A 238 -14.63 35.91 -28.16
C LYS A 238 -13.73 36.33 -27.00
N LYS A 239 -13.57 35.46 -26.00
CA LYS A 239 -12.37 35.46 -25.18
C LYS A 239 -11.24 35.38 -26.19
N LYS A 240 -10.43 36.43 -26.24
CA LYS A 240 -9.19 36.43 -27.02
C LYS A 240 -8.48 35.11 -26.70
N PRO A 241 -7.84 34.44 -27.67
CA PRO A 241 -6.96 33.33 -27.32
C PRO A 241 -5.99 33.85 -26.25
N GLN A 242 -6.14 33.34 -25.03
CA GLN A 242 -5.06 33.44 -24.07
C GLN A 242 -3.87 32.79 -24.76
N GLN A 243 -2.76 33.52 -24.81
CA GLN A 243 -1.59 33.07 -25.56
C GLN A 243 -1.26 31.66 -25.13
N GLU A 244 -1.17 30.71 -26.07
CA GLU A 244 -0.71 29.36 -25.78
C GLU A 244 0.68 29.51 -25.16
N ASP A 245 0.74 29.31 -23.84
CA ASP A 245 1.91 29.70 -23.07
C ASP A 245 3.08 28.81 -23.48
N LYS A 246 4.23 29.42 -23.77
CA LYS A 246 5.18 28.90 -24.77
C LYS A 246 5.98 27.69 -24.27
N GLY A 247 5.36 26.52 -24.25
CA GLY A 247 6.04 25.22 -24.19
C GLY A 247 6.92 25.00 -22.96
N ASP A 248 6.73 25.79 -21.89
CA ASP A 248 7.43 25.58 -20.64
C ASP A 248 6.88 24.33 -19.93
N HIS A 249 7.77 23.44 -19.50
CA HIS A 249 7.38 22.21 -18.81
C HIS A 249 6.70 22.58 -17.49
N LYS A 250 5.36 22.42 -17.43
CA LYS A 250 4.54 22.73 -16.25
C LYS A 250 4.81 21.73 -15.12
N LYS A 251 5.90 21.95 -14.39
CA LYS A 251 6.29 21.23 -13.18
C LYS A 251 5.17 21.33 -12.15
N TRP A 252 4.72 20.17 -11.66
CA TRP A 252 3.71 20.13 -10.61
C TRP A 252 4.31 20.31 -9.22
N ALA A 253 5.58 19.93 -9.01
CA ALA A 253 6.32 20.21 -7.78
C ALA A 253 7.07 21.54 -7.85
N VAL A 254 6.73 22.46 -6.94
CA VAL A 254 7.42 23.76 -6.80
C VAL A 254 8.25 23.75 -5.51
N PRO A 255 9.59 23.59 -5.58
CA PRO A 255 10.44 23.69 -4.40
C PRO A 255 10.46 25.14 -3.87
N VAL A 256 10.22 25.31 -2.58
CA VAL A 256 10.21 26.62 -1.90
C VAL A 256 11.57 26.84 -1.24
N ASP A 257 12.20 27.98 -1.53
CA ASP A 257 13.42 28.39 -0.85
C ASP A 257 13.11 28.88 0.58
N ILE A 258 13.67 28.18 1.56
CA ILE A 258 13.54 28.47 3.00
C ILE A 258 14.66 29.42 3.48
N THR A 259 15.68 29.68 2.66
CA THR A 259 16.76 30.63 3.01
C THR A 259 16.33 32.09 2.87
N SER A 260 15.32 32.37 2.02
CA SER A 260 14.66 33.68 1.97
C SER A 260 13.90 33.96 3.29
N PRO A 261 14.15 35.09 3.97
CA PRO A 261 13.32 35.52 5.09
C PRO A 261 11.88 35.82 4.64
N CYS A 262 10.97 35.90 5.61
CA CYS A 262 9.52 35.99 5.39
C CYS A 262 8.90 37.02 6.34
N ASP A 263 9.48 38.23 6.35
CA ASP A 263 9.22 39.26 7.36
C ASP A 263 7.94 40.06 7.08
N ASP A 264 7.37 39.91 5.89
CA ASP A 264 6.08 40.46 5.48
C ASP A 264 4.89 39.51 5.69
N PHE A 265 5.09 38.37 6.37
CA PHE A 265 4.07 37.37 6.68
C PHE A 265 2.76 38.00 7.22
N TYR A 266 2.85 38.80 8.29
CA TYR A 266 1.69 39.48 8.90
C TYR A 266 1.12 40.65 8.07
N LYS A 267 1.78 41.04 6.97
CA LYS A 267 1.23 42.00 5.99
C LYS A 267 0.45 41.28 4.90
N ARG A 268 0.86 40.06 4.53
CA ARG A 268 0.16 39.21 3.57
C ARG A 268 -1.08 38.54 4.19
N ILE A 269 -0.98 38.11 5.45
CA ILE A 269 -2.08 37.52 6.21
C ILE A 269 -2.39 38.44 7.41
N PRO A 270 -3.29 39.44 7.25
CA PRO A 270 -3.64 40.35 8.33
C PRO A 270 -4.56 39.72 9.39
N ASP A 271 -5.40 38.75 9.00
CA ASP A 271 -6.24 37.98 9.92
C ASP A 271 -5.99 36.46 9.79
N PRO A 272 -4.92 35.94 10.41
CA PRO A 272 -4.58 34.52 10.34
C PRO A 272 -5.58 33.67 11.12
N ALA A 273 -5.98 32.54 10.54
CA ALA A 273 -6.98 31.62 11.10
C ALA A 273 -6.60 31.07 12.49
N PHE A 274 -5.31 30.96 12.80
CA PHE A 274 -4.81 30.62 14.13
C PHE A 274 -3.63 31.50 14.55
N LYS A 275 -3.52 31.81 15.86
CA LYS A 275 -2.51 32.72 16.43
C LYS A 275 -1.70 31.98 17.50
N TYR A 276 -0.40 31.84 17.27
CA TYR A 276 0.51 31.08 18.14
C TYR A 276 1.17 31.95 19.22
N PRO A 277 1.47 31.40 20.42
CA PRO A 277 2.14 32.12 21.50
C PRO A 277 3.68 32.18 21.34
N PHE A 278 4.21 31.74 20.19
CA PHE A 278 5.63 31.73 19.85
C PHE A 278 5.82 32.18 18.40
N GLU A 279 7.01 32.69 18.06
CA GLU A 279 7.31 33.02 16.66
C GLU A 279 7.49 31.75 15.82
N LEU A 280 6.90 31.77 14.62
CA LEU A 280 6.97 30.69 13.65
C LEU A 280 8.30 30.66 12.89
N ASP A 281 8.85 29.46 12.70
CA ASP A 281 10.02 29.22 11.86
C ASP A 281 9.70 29.60 10.39
N VAL A 282 10.71 30.03 9.61
CA VAL A 282 10.52 30.47 8.21
C VAL A 282 9.77 29.44 7.36
N PHE A 283 10.06 28.15 7.52
CA PHE A 283 9.38 27.08 6.78
C PHE A 283 7.89 26.95 7.15
N GLN A 284 7.51 27.29 8.39
CA GLN A 284 6.11 27.30 8.83
C GLN A 284 5.37 28.52 8.25
N LYS A 285 6.00 29.71 8.29
CA LYS A 285 5.49 30.93 7.64
C LYS A 285 5.23 30.71 6.14
N GLN A 286 6.20 30.11 5.43
CA GLN A 286 6.06 29.77 4.01
C GLN A 286 4.97 28.72 3.73
N ALA A 287 4.81 27.71 4.58
CA ALA A 287 3.74 26.72 4.42
C ALA A 287 2.34 27.36 4.60
N ILE A 288 2.16 28.18 5.64
CA ILE A 288 0.89 28.85 5.92
C ILE A 288 0.49 29.83 4.80
N LEU A 289 1.45 30.54 4.20
CA LEU A 289 1.21 31.39 3.02
C LEU A 289 0.71 30.62 1.78
N ARG A 290 0.88 29.30 1.73
CA ARG A 290 0.34 28.43 0.68
C ARG A 290 -1.03 27.87 1.04
N LEU A 291 -1.25 27.51 2.31
CA LEU A 291 -2.57 27.10 2.79
C LEU A 291 -3.63 28.20 2.61
N GLU A 292 -3.30 29.46 2.91
CA GLU A 292 -4.18 30.63 2.66
C GLU A 292 -4.40 30.92 1.16
N ALA A 293 -3.62 30.31 0.26
CA ALA A 293 -3.85 30.33 -1.18
C ALA A 293 -4.60 29.06 -1.69
N HIS A 294 -5.04 28.19 -0.78
CA HIS A 294 -5.56 26.83 -1.03
C HIS A 294 -4.58 25.89 -1.80
N ASP A 295 -3.30 26.26 -1.90
CA ASP A 295 -2.24 25.46 -2.52
C ASP A 295 -1.94 24.21 -1.65
N SER A 296 -1.68 23.06 -2.30
CA SER A 296 -1.25 21.84 -1.60
C SER A 296 0.24 21.89 -1.23
N VAL A 297 0.62 21.27 -0.11
CA VAL A 297 1.99 21.41 0.47
C VAL A 297 2.61 20.09 0.91
N PHE A 298 3.93 19.95 0.72
CA PHE A 298 4.76 18.90 1.32
C PHE A 298 5.76 19.56 2.28
N VAL A 299 5.66 19.25 3.58
CA VAL A 299 6.64 19.63 4.61
C VAL A 299 7.54 18.44 4.95
N ALA A 300 8.78 18.46 4.47
CA ALA A 300 9.80 17.45 4.75
C ALA A 300 10.74 17.98 5.86
N ALA A 301 10.51 17.55 7.11
CA ALA A 301 11.24 18.07 8.26
C ALA A 301 11.48 17.01 9.34
N HIS A 302 12.52 17.18 10.15
CA HIS A 302 12.85 16.26 11.24
C HIS A 302 11.67 16.05 12.22
N THR A 303 11.66 14.89 12.88
CA THR A 303 10.85 14.71 14.09
C THR A 303 11.19 15.81 15.11
N SER A 304 10.18 16.27 15.87
CA SER A 304 10.19 17.48 16.72
C SER A 304 10.44 18.84 16.05
N ALA A 305 10.54 18.93 14.71
CA ALA A 305 10.71 20.21 14.00
C ALA A 305 9.54 21.20 14.11
N GLY A 306 8.35 20.77 14.58
CA GLY A 306 7.16 21.61 14.64
C GLY A 306 6.23 21.49 13.42
N LYS A 307 6.24 20.33 12.73
CA LYS A 307 5.35 20.03 11.60
C LYS A 307 3.85 20.23 11.93
N THR A 308 3.46 19.96 13.19
CA THR A 308 2.07 20.04 13.64
C THR A 308 1.45 21.43 13.47
N VAL A 309 2.24 22.51 13.51
CA VAL A 309 1.78 23.89 13.25
C VAL A 309 1.06 24.00 11.90
N VAL A 310 1.53 23.29 10.87
CA VAL A 310 0.93 23.34 9.53
C VAL A 310 -0.41 22.57 9.49
N ALA A 311 -0.55 21.52 10.29
CA ALA A 311 -1.82 20.80 10.47
C ALA A 311 -2.83 21.60 11.31
N GLU A 312 -2.39 22.17 12.42
CA GLU A 312 -3.19 23.02 13.31
C GLU A 312 -3.76 24.23 12.57
N TYR A 313 -2.96 24.87 11.71
CA TYR A 313 -3.42 25.97 10.88
C TYR A 313 -4.50 25.55 9.87
N ALA A 314 -4.30 24.41 9.19
CA ALA A 314 -5.29 23.90 8.23
C ALA A 314 -6.63 23.51 8.88
N ILE A 315 -6.59 22.95 10.10
CA ILE A 315 -7.80 22.67 10.89
C ILE A 315 -8.54 23.97 11.22
N ALA A 316 -7.84 25.01 11.68
CA ALA A 316 -8.43 26.32 11.96
C ALA A 316 -8.97 27.02 10.70
N LEU A 317 -8.27 26.89 9.56
CA LEU A 317 -8.67 27.46 8.28
C LEU A 317 -9.97 26.81 7.77
N SER A 318 -10.05 25.47 7.82
CA SER A 318 -11.27 24.71 7.50
C SER A 318 -12.46 25.07 8.41
N GLN A 319 -12.22 25.29 9.70
CA GLN A 319 -13.24 25.81 10.62
C GLN A 319 -13.67 27.25 10.27
N LYS A 320 -12.76 28.10 9.77
CA LYS A 320 -13.08 29.45 9.23
C LYS A 320 -13.90 29.37 7.93
N HIS A 321 -13.73 28.31 7.13
CA HIS A 321 -14.45 28.06 5.87
C HIS A 321 -15.75 27.27 6.03
N MET A 322 -16.09 26.79 7.23
CA MET A 322 -17.23 25.89 7.51
C MET A 322 -17.16 24.53 6.77
N THR A 323 -15.95 24.03 6.54
CA THR A 323 -15.67 22.74 5.89
C THR A 323 -15.22 21.67 6.90
N ARG A 324 -15.03 20.43 6.43
CA ARG A 324 -14.42 19.34 7.20
C ARG A 324 -12.95 19.14 6.82
N THR A 325 -12.15 18.68 7.79
CA THR A 325 -10.74 18.30 7.63
C THR A 325 -10.51 16.90 8.19
N ILE A 326 -9.76 16.07 7.45
CA ILE A 326 -9.36 14.74 7.90
C ILE A 326 -7.87 14.73 8.23
N TYR A 327 -7.54 14.27 9.44
CA TYR A 327 -6.17 13.99 9.86
C TYR A 327 -5.94 12.48 9.84
N THR A 328 -5.13 12.00 8.90
CA THR A 328 -4.71 10.60 8.84
C THR A 328 -3.41 10.37 9.60
N SER A 329 -3.40 9.33 10.43
CA SER A 329 -2.21 8.86 11.15
C SER A 329 -2.01 7.36 10.86
N PRO A 330 -0.76 6.89 10.66
CA PRO A 330 -0.49 5.50 10.33
C PRO A 330 -0.75 4.53 11.50
N ILE A 331 -0.91 4.99 12.75
CA ILE A 331 -0.96 4.11 13.94
C ILE A 331 -2.07 4.56 14.91
N LYS A 332 -2.95 3.63 15.32
CA LYS A 332 -4.05 3.87 16.27
C LYS A 332 -3.59 4.63 17.54
N ALA A 333 -2.40 4.33 18.08
CA ALA A 333 -1.83 5.03 19.24
C ALA A 333 -1.51 6.53 18.98
N LEU A 334 -0.93 6.85 17.82
CA LEU A 334 -0.68 8.25 17.43
C LEU A 334 -2.00 8.99 17.15
N SER A 335 -2.99 8.31 16.55
CA SER A 335 -4.34 8.86 16.39
C SER A 335 -4.99 9.20 17.74
N ASN A 336 -4.84 8.34 18.75
CA ASN A 336 -5.29 8.60 20.12
C ASN A 336 -4.54 9.78 20.77
N GLN A 337 -3.22 9.87 20.62
CA GLN A 337 -2.43 11.01 21.12
C GLN A 337 -2.91 12.32 20.48
N LYS A 338 -2.99 12.37 19.14
CA LYS A 338 -3.42 13.53 18.36
C LYS A 338 -4.86 13.95 18.68
N PHE A 339 -5.75 12.99 18.97
CA PHE A 339 -7.08 13.28 19.46
C PHE A 339 -7.04 14.06 20.77
N ARG A 340 -6.24 13.65 21.75
CA ARG A 340 -6.07 14.41 22.99
C ARG A 340 -5.55 15.82 22.74
N ASP A 341 -4.50 15.94 21.94
CA ASP A 341 -3.81 17.21 21.65
C ASP A 341 -4.76 18.21 20.95
N PHE A 342 -5.43 17.78 19.89
CA PHE A 342 -6.36 18.64 19.13
C PHE A 342 -7.69 18.86 19.86
N LYS A 343 -8.24 17.89 20.61
CA LYS A 343 -9.44 18.10 21.44
C LYS A 343 -9.19 19.15 22.54
N THR A 344 -7.97 19.22 23.06
CA THR A 344 -7.53 20.27 24.01
C THR A 344 -7.36 21.64 23.34
N THR A 345 -7.03 21.67 22.04
CA THR A 345 -6.71 22.91 21.31
C THR A 345 -7.93 23.54 20.61
N PHE A 346 -8.79 22.73 19.99
CA PHE A 346 -9.91 23.18 19.15
C PHE A 346 -11.29 22.81 19.69
N GLY A 347 -11.40 21.84 20.61
CA GLY A 347 -12.66 21.36 21.17
C GLY A 347 -13.52 20.51 20.21
N ASP A 348 -13.74 20.96 18.98
CA ASP A 348 -14.52 20.23 17.96
C ASP A 348 -13.64 19.28 17.13
N VAL A 349 -13.37 18.11 17.72
CA VAL A 349 -12.55 17.04 17.13
C VAL A 349 -13.19 15.68 17.39
N GLY A 350 -13.23 14.84 16.36
CA GLY A 350 -13.68 13.45 16.39
C GLY A 350 -12.54 12.45 16.12
N LEU A 351 -12.80 11.18 16.44
CA LEU A 351 -11.87 10.06 16.25
C LEU A 351 -12.62 8.86 15.65
N LEU A 352 -12.16 8.38 14.50
CA LEU A 352 -12.70 7.22 13.80
C LEU A 352 -11.63 6.14 13.66
N THR A 353 -11.78 5.03 14.39
CA THR A 353 -10.96 3.83 14.25
C THR A 353 -11.83 2.61 13.92
N GLY A 354 -11.21 1.44 13.75
CA GLY A 354 -11.95 0.17 13.63
C GLY A 354 -12.68 -0.21 14.93
N ASP A 355 -12.12 0.15 16.09
CA ASP A 355 -12.59 -0.26 17.40
C ASP A 355 -13.59 0.72 18.03
N VAL A 356 -13.36 2.03 17.87
CA VAL A 356 -14.07 3.12 18.55
C VAL A 356 -14.37 4.26 17.57
N GLN A 357 -15.55 4.88 17.73
CA GLN A 357 -15.95 6.10 17.04
C GLN A 357 -16.36 7.14 18.10
N LEU A 358 -15.78 8.34 18.06
CA LEU A 358 -16.05 9.44 18.99
C LEU A 358 -16.34 10.71 18.20
N SER A 359 -17.45 11.40 18.50
CA SER A 359 -17.86 12.67 17.88
C SER A 359 -17.77 12.68 16.34
N PRO A 360 -18.43 11.74 15.63
CA PRO A 360 -18.31 11.57 14.17
C PRO A 360 -18.76 12.78 13.33
N GLU A 361 -19.52 13.71 13.92
CA GLU A 361 -19.98 14.94 13.25
C GLU A 361 -19.06 16.16 13.44
N SER A 362 -17.90 15.99 14.08
CA SER A 362 -16.94 17.10 14.27
C SER A 362 -16.34 17.54 12.94
N SER A 363 -16.04 18.84 12.83
CA SER A 363 -15.33 19.45 11.68
C SER A 363 -13.95 18.80 11.42
N CYS A 364 -13.19 18.51 12.47
CA CYS A 364 -11.92 17.80 12.39
C CYS A 364 -12.09 16.31 12.75
N LEU A 365 -11.83 15.40 11.80
CA LEU A 365 -11.90 13.96 12.01
C LEU A 365 -10.51 13.31 11.94
N ILE A 366 -10.09 12.68 13.05
CA ILE A 366 -8.83 11.93 13.11
C ILE A 366 -9.11 10.46 12.83
N MET A 367 -8.35 9.85 11.94
CA MET A 367 -8.50 8.43 11.59
C MET A 367 -7.18 7.78 11.18
N THR A 368 -7.22 6.49 10.82
CA THR A 368 -6.10 5.81 10.13
C THR A 368 -6.34 5.75 8.63
N THR A 369 -5.28 5.57 7.84
CA THR A 369 -5.37 5.55 6.37
C THR A 369 -6.25 4.42 5.84
N GLU A 370 -6.34 3.29 6.55
CA GLU A 370 -7.23 2.18 6.18
C GLU A 370 -8.73 2.55 6.30
N ILE A 371 -9.09 3.42 7.25
CA ILE A 371 -10.46 3.93 7.42
C ILE A 371 -10.80 4.90 6.28
N LEU A 372 -9.89 5.83 5.93
CA LEU A 372 -10.10 6.74 4.80
C LEU A 372 -10.23 5.98 3.47
N ARG A 373 -9.42 4.92 3.26
CA ARG A 373 -9.53 4.02 2.10
C ARG A 373 -10.92 3.37 2.03
N SER A 374 -11.43 2.86 3.16
CA SER A 374 -12.78 2.29 3.21
C SER A 374 -13.87 3.31 2.89
N MET A 375 -13.78 4.52 3.45
CA MET A 375 -14.73 5.62 3.17
C MET A 375 -14.74 6.01 1.68
N LEU A 376 -13.58 6.01 1.02
CA LEU A 376 -13.45 6.31 -0.42
C LEU A 376 -14.13 5.23 -1.29
N TYR A 377 -13.80 3.95 -1.12
CA TYR A 377 -14.42 2.86 -1.90
C TYR A 377 -15.93 2.73 -1.67
N ASN A 378 -16.40 3.07 -0.46
CA ASN A 378 -17.80 2.96 -0.07
C ASN A 378 -18.62 4.24 -0.29
N GLY A 379 -18.01 5.30 -0.85
CA GLY A 379 -18.70 6.55 -1.19
C GLY A 379 -19.31 7.29 0.00
N SER A 380 -18.56 7.41 1.11
CA SER A 380 -19.01 8.15 2.31
C SER A 380 -19.28 9.63 2.01
N GLU A 381 -20.47 10.11 2.40
CA GLU A 381 -20.91 11.50 2.17
C GLU A 381 -20.01 12.54 2.86
N VAL A 382 -19.28 12.17 3.92
CA VAL A 382 -18.29 13.00 4.62
C VAL A 382 -17.19 13.53 3.68
N ILE A 383 -16.92 12.84 2.56
CA ILE A 383 -15.95 13.24 1.53
C ILE A 383 -16.42 14.47 0.74
N ARG A 384 -17.72 14.75 0.69
CA ARG A 384 -18.27 15.88 -0.06
C ARG A 384 -17.92 17.22 0.59
N ASP A 385 -17.99 17.30 1.91
CA ASP A 385 -17.76 18.52 2.69
C ASP A 385 -16.27 18.72 3.07
N LEU A 386 -15.37 17.90 2.50
CA LEU A 386 -13.95 17.79 2.84
C LEU A 386 -13.08 18.79 2.04
N GLU A 387 -12.43 19.74 2.72
CA GLU A 387 -11.49 20.69 2.09
C GLU A 387 -10.05 20.15 2.10
N TRP A 388 -9.59 19.68 3.27
CA TRP A 388 -8.19 19.30 3.50
C TRP A 388 -8.03 17.87 4.03
N VAL A 389 -7.09 17.12 3.44
CA VAL A 389 -6.58 15.87 4.02
C VAL A 389 -5.13 16.05 4.44
N ILE A 390 -4.88 15.88 5.74
CA ILE A 390 -3.55 15.90 6.35
C ILE A 390 -3.05 14.46 6.48
N PHE A 391 -1.83 14.25 5.99
CA PHE A 391 -1.13 12.98 6.02
C PHE A 391 0.11 13.07 6.92
N ASP A 392 0.06 12.44 8.09
CA ASP A 392 1.17 12.45 9.05
C ASP A 392 2.16 11.29 8.81
N GLU A 393 3.45 11.60 8.96
CA GLU A 393 4.60 10.71 8.74
C GLU A 393 4.59 9.95 7.39
N VAL A 394 4.42 10.67 6.27
CA VAL A 394 4.32 10.13 4.88
C VAL A 394 5.42 9.13 4.46
N HIS A 395 6.58 9.14 5.13
CA HIS A 395 7.63 8.14 4.92
C HIS A 395 7.21 6.69 5.20
N TYR A 396 6.04 6.48 5.83
CA TYR A 396 5.38 5.18 5.92
C TYR A 396 4.93 4.57 4.58
N ILE A 397 4.99 5.30 3.47
CA ILE A 397 4.75 4.72 2.14
C ILE A 397 5.75 3.60 1.76
N ASN A 398 6.93 3.58 2.38
CA ASN A 398 7.92 2.52 2.23
C ASN A 398 7.58 1.23 3.01
N ASP A 399 6.47 1.19 3.75
CA ASP A 399 6.01 0.01 4.48
C ASP A 399 5.37 -1.00 3.52
N ALA A 400 5.90 -2.22 3.43
CA ALA A 400 5.47 -3.24 2.46
C ALA A 400 4.04 -3.79 2.69
N GLU A 401 3.46 -3.62 3.88
CA GLU A 401 2.06 -3.95 4.13
C GLU A 401 1.14 -2.75 3.86
N ARG A 402 1.60 -1.53 4.19
CA ARG A 402 0.73 -0.36 4.40
C ARG A 402 0.92 0.75 3.35
N GLY A 403 2.05 0.79 2.64
CA GLY A 403 2.31 1.73 1.57
C GLY A 403 1.31 1.64 0.41
N VAL A 404 0.78 0.44 0.15
CA VAL A 404 -0.32 0.20 -0.80
C VAL A 404 -1.52 1.09 -0.48
N VAL A 405 -1.96 1.11 0.79
CA VAL A 405 -3.12 1.88 1.26
C VAL A 405 -2.90 3.38 1.05
N TRP A 406 -1.66 3.85 1.21
CA TRP A 406 -1.28 5.24 0.96
C TRP A 406 -1.40 5.62 -0.52
N GLU A 407 -0.86 4.80 -1.42
CA GLU A 407 -1.00 5.03 -2.87
C GLU A 407 -2.46 4.94 -3.32
N GLU A 408 -3.21 3.94 -2.84
CA GLU A 408 -4.65 3.80 -3.11
C GLU A 408 -5.44 5.07 -2.75
N VAL A 409 -5.28 5.56 -1.52
CA VAL A 409 -5.97 6.78 -1.03
C VAL A 409 -5.55 8.01 -1.82
N LEU A 410 -4.24 8.20 -2.05
CA LEU A 410 -3.73 9.36 -2.79
C LEU A 410 -4.25 9.38 -4.24
N ILE A 411 -4.41 8.24 -4.90
CA ILE A 411 -5.05 8.15 -6.22
C ILE A 411 -6.56 8.46 -6.10
N MET A 412 -7.27 7.80 -5.18
CA MET A 412 -8.73 7.82 -5.08
C MET A 412 -9.36 9.13 -4.57
N LEU A 413 -8.62 10.01 -3.87
CA LEU A 413 -9.18 11.29 -3.41
C LEU A 413 -9.80 12.13 -4.55
N PRO A 414 -10.99 12.74 -4.39
CA PRO A 414 -11.62 13.60 -5.41
C PRO A 414 -10.81 14.85 -5.78
N GLU A 415 -11.26 15.56 -6.83
CA GLU A 415 -10.54 16.72 -7.38
C GLU A 415 -10.64 17.99 -6.52
N HIS A 416 -11.67 18.16 -5.69
CA HIS A 416 -11.84 19.38 -4.89
C HIS A 416 -10.87 19.45 -3.70
N VAL A 417 -10.51 18.30 -3.14
CA VAL A 417 -9.71 18.15 -1.91
C VAL A 417 -8.25 18.59 -2.10
N SER A 418 -7.75 19.47 -1.23
CA SER A 418 -6.31 19.81 -1.16
C SER A 418 -5.56 18.96 -0.13
N ILE A 419 -4.27 18.76 -0.37
CA ILE A 419 -3.44 17.74 0.31
C ILE A 419 -2.30 18.39 1.09
N ILE A 420 -2.12 17.94 2.34
CA ILE A 420 -1.03 18.36 3.24
C ILE A 420 -0.20 17.13 3.63
N LEU A 421 1.04 17.05 3.13
CA LEU A 421 1.96 15.95 3.36
C LEU A 421 2.99 16.34 4.42
N LEU A 422 3.00 15.66 5.58
CA LEU A 422 3.96 15.88 6.66
C LEU A 422 4.90 14.68 6.77
N SER A 423 6.18 14.83 6.41
CA SER A 423 7.14 13.71 6.42
C SER A 423 8.39 14.00 7.22
N ALA A 424 9.19 12.96 7.46
CA ALA A 424 10.57 13.10 7.89
C ALA A 424 11.43 13.75 6.77
N THR A 425 12.71 13.97 7.02
CA THR A 425 13.65 14.41 5.97
C THR A 425 13.89 13.28 4.96
N VAL A 426 13.24 13.37 3.79
CA VAL A 426 13.38 12.40 2.68
C VAL A 426 14.05 13.06 1.47
N PRO A 427 14.94 12.36 0.73
CA PRO A 427 15.77 12.98 -0.29
C PRO A 427 15.01 13.31 -1.59
N ASN A 428 13.98 12.55 -1.95
CA ASN A 428 13.22 12.70 -3.21
C ASN A 428 11.82 13.29 -3.02
N ALA A 429 11.64 14.22 -2.06
CA ALA A 429 10.37 14.90 -1.80
C ALA A 429 9.78 15.61 -3.04
N VAL A 430 10.64 16.12 -3.93
CA VAL A 430 10.22 16.80 -5.18
C VAL A 430 9.66 15.81 -6.19
N GLU A 431 10.33 14.67 -6.42
CA GLU A 431 9.88 13.59 -7.31
C GLU A 431 8.49 13.06 -6.90
N PHE A 432 8.31 12.83 -5.60
CA PHE A 432 7.04 12.37 -5.04
C PHE A 432 5.92 13.41 -5.12
N SER A 433 6.26 14.70 -4.98
CA SER A 433 5.29 15.80 -5.15
C SER A 433 4.90 15.99 -6.61
N GLU A 434 5.82 15.74 -7.55
CA GLU A 434 5.57 15.81 -8.99
C GLU A 434 4.58 14.71 -9.40
N TRP A 435 4.72 13.50 -8.83
CA TRP A 435 3.78 12.39 -9.00
C TRP A 435 2.35 12.73 -8.54
N ILE A 436 2.16 13.17 -7.29
CA ILE A 436 0.82 13.51 -6.76
C ILE A 436 0.23 14.70 -7.51
N GLY A 437 1.04 15.73 -7.79
CA GLY A 437 0.59 16.91 -8.52
C GLY A 437 0.18 16.60 -9.96
N ARG A 438 0.87 15.66 -10.63
CA ARG A 438 0.48 15.11 -11.95
C ARG A 438 -0.87 14.38 -11.90
N ILE A 439 -1.13 13.58 -10.86
CA ILE A 439 -2.41 12.87 -10.67
C ILE A 439 -3.57 13.85 -10.43
N LYS A 440 -3.38 14.82 -9.54
CA LYS A 440 -4.42 15.77 -9.13
C LYS A 440 -4.54 16.99 -10.04
N LYS A 441 -3.61 17.19 -10.98
CA LYS A 441 -3.44 18.42 -11.79
C LYS A 441 -3.45 19.70 -10.94
N ARG A 442 -2.89 19.62 -9.72
CA ARG A 442 -2.70 20.74 -8.78
C ARG A 442 -1.22 20.90 -8.47
N PRO A 443 -0.69 22.13 -8.37
CA PRO A 443 0.68 22.35 -7.92
C PRO A 443 0.85 21.95 -6.45
N ILE A 444 2.02 21.44 -6.09
CA ILE A 444 2.40 21.06 -4.73
C ILE A 444 3.70 21.75 -4.36
N TYR A 445 3.68 22.51 -3.27
CA TYR A 445 4.82 23.28 -2.81
C TYR A 445 5.67 22.47 -1.82
N VAL A 446 6.94 22.27 -2.16
CA VAL A 446 7.85 21.37 -1.46
C VAL A 446 8.75 22.18 -0.53
N ILE A 447 8.59 21.98 0.77
CA ILE A 447 9.20 22.75 1.85
C ILE A 447 10.07 21.78 2.67
N SER A 448 11.35 21.67 2.32
CA SER A 448 12.29 20.73 2.92
C SER A 448 13.34 21.41 3.82
N THR A 449 13.35 21.10 5.11
CA THR A 449 14.35 21.63 6.06
C THR A 449 15.21 20.53 6.68
N VAL A 450 16.52 20.64 6.45
CA VAL A 450 17.55 19.82 7.09
C VAL A 450 17.97 20.34 8.47
N LYS A 451 17.58 21.56 8.84
CA LYS A 451 17.96 22.18 10.12
C LYS A 451 17.15 21.57 11.27
N ARG A 452 17.85 21.04 12.26
CA ARG A 452 17.24 20.49 13.48
C ARG A 452 17.03 21.59 14.55
N PRO A 453 15.91 21.62 15.29
CA PRO A 453 15.70 22.64 16.34
C PRO A 453 16.63 22.47 17.54
N VAL A 454 16.97 21.23 17.90
CA VAL A 454 17.95 20.88 18.92
C VAL A 454 18.99 19.97 18.27
N PRO A 455 20.26 20.41 18.13
CA PRO A 455 21.31 19.61 17.52
C PRO A 455 21.70 18.43 18.43
N LEU A 456 22.29 17.39 17.84
CA LEU A 456 22.62 16.15 18.52
C LEU A 456 24.13 15.97 18.68
N GLU A 457 24.55 15.40 19.80
CA GLU A 457 25.91 14.97 20.05
C GLU A 457 25.92 13.44 20.23
N HIS A 458 26.74 12.74 19.46
CA HIS A 458 26.74 11.26 19.44
C HIS A 458 28.01 10.70 20.07
N TYR A 459 27.86 9.75 20.99
CA TYR A 459 28.93 9.23 21.83
C TYR A 459 29.00 7.70 21.82
N LEU A 460 30.20 7.13 21.95
CA LEU A 460 30.41 5.74 22.38
C LEU A 460 30.57 5.67 23.90
N TYR A 461 29.99 4.66 24.52
CA TYR A 461 30.20 4.37 25.95
C TYR A 461 30.81 2.99 26.15
N THR A 462 31.95 2.94 26.83
CA THR A 462 32.68 1.69 27.16
C THR A 462 32.72 1.40 28.67
N GLY A 463 32.14 2.26 29.51
CA GLY A 463 32.17 2.13 30.97
C GLY A 463 31.40 0.92 31.50
N ASN A 464 31.95 0.26 32.52
CA ASN A 464 31.42 -0.99 33.09
C ASN A 464 31.61 -1.10 34.62
N SER A 465 32.10 -0.04 35.26
CA SER A 465 32.43 0.03 36.68
C SER A 465 32.46 1.50 37.12
N THR A 466 32.31 1.77 38.42
CA THR A 466 32.39 3.13 38.99
C THR A 466 33.71 3.85 38.66
N LYS A 467 34.81 3.10 38.44
CA LYS A 467 36.09 3.66 37.95
C LYS A 467 36.04 4.10 36.48
N THR A 468 35.28 3.39 35.64
CA THR A 468 35.20 3.58 34.18
C THR A 468 33.93 4.36 33.76
N GLN A 469 33.14 4.85 34.71
CA GLN A 469 31.88 5.58 34.47
C GLN A 469 32.01 6.86 33.63
N LYS A 470 33.22 7.42 33.52
CA LYS A 470 33.52 8.63 32.74
C LYS A 470 33.92 8.36 31.28
N GLU A 471 33.96 7.09 30.86
CA GLU A 471 34.34 6.68 29.50
C GLU A 471 33.20 6.90 28.50
N LEU A 472 33.00 8.16 28.13
CA LEU A 472 32.05 8.60 27.12
C LEU A 472 32.82 9.37 26.03
N PHE A 473 32.95 8.80 24.84
CA PHE A 473 33.80 9.31 23.75
C PHE A 473 32.95 9.91 22.63
N LEU A 474 33.13 11.21 22.35
CA LEU A 474 32.38 11.93 21.30
C LEU A 474 32.80 11.45 19.90
N LEU A 475 31.82 11.00 19.10
CA LEU A 475 31.97 10.66 17.68
C LEU A 475 31.42 11.73 16.74
N LEU A 476 30.30 12.37 17.09
CA LEU A 476 29.68 13.38 16.24
C LEU A 476 29.38 14.63 17.06
N GLU A 477 29.95 15.75 16.63
CA GLU A 477 29.65 17.07 17.18
C GLU A 477 28.24 17.54 16.78
N SER A 478 27.70 18.52 17.51
CA SER A 478 26.46 19.24 17.21
C SER A 478 26.48 19.98 15.85
N THR A 479 27.65 20.12 15.24
CA THR A 479 27.92 20.64 13.89
C THR A 479 27.75 19.60 12.78
N GLY A 480 27.71 18.30 13.11
CA GLY A 480 27.72 17.19 12.15
C GLY A 480 29.11 16.63 11.80
N ASN A 481 30.18 17.14 12.42
CA ASN A 481 31.55 16.66 12.18
C ASN A 481 31.82 15.30 12.84
N PHE A 482 32.40 14.33 12.11
CA PHE A 482 32.79 13.02 12.63
C PHE A 482 34.22 12.99 13.20
N LEU A 483 34.36 12.71 14.50
CA LEU A 483 35.62 12.74 15.24
C LEU A 483 36.27 11.36 15.32
N THR A 484 37.12 11.04 14.34
CA THR A 484 37.97 9.83 14.35
C THR A 484 38.82 9.68 15.61
N LYS A 485 39.26 10.78 16.22
CA LYS A 485 39.99 10.78 17.50
C LYS A 485 39.18 10.15 18.64
N GLY A 486 37.87 10.38 18.69
CA GLY A 486 36.99 9.78 19.71
C GLY A 486 36.82 8.27 19.49
N TYR A 487 36.73 7.85 18.23
CA TYR A 487 36.68 6.43 17.86
C TYR A 487 37.93 5.67 18.34
N TYR A 488 39.13 6.14 17.97
CA TYR A 488 40.37 5.47 18.35
C TYR A 488 40.59 5.44 19.87
N ALA A 489 40.21 6.50 20.59
CA ALA A 489 40.28 6.52 22.05
C ALA A 489 39.35 5.48 22.71
N ALA A 490 38.15 5.27 22.18
CA ALA A 490 37.24 4.23 22.65
C ALA A 490 37.78 2.81 22.37
N VAL A 491 38.39 2.60 21.20
CA VAL A 491 39.06 1.33 20.84
C VAL A 491 40.25 1.05 21.76
N GLU A 492 41.09 2.06 22.04
CA GLU A 492 42.25 1.94 22.93
C GLU A 492 41.85 1.62 24.37
N ALA A 493 40.96 2.41 24.97
CA ALA A 493 40.47 2.20 26.34
C ALA A 493 39.85 0.80 26.53
N LYS A 494 39.18 0.29 25.50
CA LYS A 494 38.60 -1.05 25.53
C LYS A 494 39.63 -2.16 25.32
N LYS A 495 40.58 -1.98 24.39
CA LYS A 495 41.70 -2.91 24.13
C LYS A 495 42.55 -3.10 25.39
N GLU A 496 42.89 -1.99 26.06
CA GLU A 496 43.69 -1.99 27.30
C GLU A 496 43.04 -2.86 28.39
N ARG A 497 41.71 -2.77 28.52
CA ARG A 497 40.93 -3.59 29.46
C ARG A 497 40.95 -5.07 29.10
N THR A 498 40.76 -5.42 27.83
CA THR A 498 40.81 -6.81 27.39
C THR A 498 42.18 -7.44 27.64
N SER A 499 43.28 -6.71 27.39
CA SER A 499 44.63 -7.18 27.72
C SER A 499 44.85 -7.38 29.23
N LYS A 500 44.39 -6.45 30.07
CA LYS A 500 44.48 -6.57 31.54
C LYS A 500 43.66 -7.75 32.08
N HIS A 501 42.53 -8.08 31.44
CA HIS A 501 41.71 -9.22 31.84
C HIS A 501 42.32 -10.56 31.40
N ALA A 502 42.87 -10.63 30.19
CA ALA A 502 43.54 -11.82 29.65
C ALA A 502 44.81 -12.21 30.42
N GLN A 503 45.47 -11.25 31.08
CA GLN A 503 46.61 -11.52 31.97
C GLN A 503 46.20 -12.09 33.35
N SER A 504 44.92 -12.03 33.72
CA SER A 504 44.46 -12.37 35.08
C SER A 504 43.77 -13.74 35.18
N PHE A 505 43.26 -14.31 34.08
CA PHE A 505 42.56 -15.61 34.08
C PHE A 505 42.90 -16.41 32.81
N GLY A 506 43.20 -17.70 33.01
CA GLY A 506 43.67 -18.60 31.96
C GLY A 506 42.64 -18.86 30.85
N THR A 507 43.17 -19.21 29.67
CA THR A 507 42.45 -19.27 28.38
C THR A 507 41.18 -20.12 28.43
N LYS A 508 40.02 -19.46 28.29
CA LYS A 508 38.77 -20.07 27.80
C LYS A 508 38.26 -19.24 26.62
N ASN A 509 37.89 -19.92 25.53
CA ASN A 509 37.36 -19.29 24.32
C ASN A 509 35.94 -18.79 24.57
N VAL A 510 35.80 -17.55 25.07
CA VAL A 510 34.53 -16.84 25.10
C VAL A 510 34.17 -16.40 23.68
N SER A 511 32.99 -16.76 23.20
CA SER A 511 32.52 -16.34 21.87
C SER A 511 32.34 -14.82 21.83
N GLN A 512 32.89 -14.18 20.80
CA GLN A 512 33.11 -12.72 20.76
C GLN A 512 31.82 -11.85 20.71
N HIS A 513 30.63 -12.45 20.68
CA HIS A 513 29.36 -11.74 20.49
C HIS A 513 28.43 -11.67 21.71
N ASN A 514 28.57 -12.53 22.72
CA ASN A 514 27.68 -12.52 23.89
C ASN A 514 28.40 -12.06 25.17
N THR A 515 28.04 -10.87 25.66
CA THR A 515 28.35 -10.45 27.04
C THR A 515 27.49 -11.20 28.04
N THR A 516 28.00 -11.41 29.25
CA THR A 516 27.22 -12.06 30.32
C THR A 516 26.22 -11.07 30.94
N ALA A 517 25.06 -11.56 31.39
CA ALA A 517 24.01 -10.72 31.99
C ALA A 517 24.50 -9.90 33.21
N SER A 518 25.50 -10.40 33.94
CA SER A 518 26.16 -9.67 35.04
C SER A 518 26.94 -8.45 34.55
N GLN A 519 27.63 -8.56 33.41
CA GLN A 519 28.34 -7.45 32.78
C GLN A 519 27.35 -6.41 32.20
N ASP A 520 26.30 -6.85 31.52
CA ASP A 520 25.25 -5.95 31.00
C ASP A 520 24.57 -5.14 32.13
N ARG A 521 24.25 -5.79 33.26
CA ARG A 521 23.75 -5.11 34.47
C ARG A 521 24.73 -4.06 34.98
N ALA A 522 26.02 -4.38 35.08
CA ALA A 522 27.05 -3.45 35.57
C ALA A 522 27.24 -2.24 34.64
N VAL A 523 27.19 -2.45 33.32
CA VAL A 523 27.24 -1.38 32.30
C VAL A 523 26.05 -0.43 32.48
N TRP A 524 24.82 -0.95 32.52
CA TRP A 524 23.61 -0.14 32.70
C TRP A 524 23.57 0.60 34.04
N GLN A 525 23.89 -0.06 35.15
CA GLN A 525 23.94 0.60 36.48
C GLN A 525 24.97 1.73 36.53
N THR A 526 26.14 1.53 35.94
CA THR A 526 27.20 2.55 35.88
C THR A 526 26.75 3.75 35.05
N LEU A 527 26.17 3.50 33.86
CA LEU A 527 25.71 4.55 32.95
C LEU A 527 24.57 5.38 33.55
N LEU A 528 23.55 4.73 34.12
CA LEU A 528 22.37 5.42 34.63
C LEU A 528 22.69 6.27 35.87
N ASN A 529 23.60 5.81 36.73
CA ASN A 529 24.12 6.62 37.83
C ASN A 529 24.87 7.87 37.32
N TYR A 530 25.72 7.71 36.30
CA TYR A 530 26.46 8.81 35.68
C TYR A 530 25.54 9.83 35.00
N LEU A 531 24.55 9.39 34.21
CA LEU A 531 23.56 10.25 33.57
C LEU A 531 22.69 10.97 34.60
N SER A 532 22.27 10.29 35.67
CA SER A 532 21.51 10.89 36.78
C SER A 532 22.30 12.00 37.48
N GLN A 533 23.58 11.77 37.81
CA GLN A 533 24.47 12.77 38.39
C GLN A 533 24.68 14.00 37.50
N ARG A 534 24.61 13.85 36.17
CA ARG A 534 24.69 14.95 35.20
C ARG A 534 23.32 15.53 34.80
N GLN A 535 22.24 15.11 35.47
CA GLN A 535 20.85 15.47 35.17
C GLN A 535 20.42 15.16 33.72
N GLN A 536 21.09 14.24 33.04
CA GLN A 536 20.84 13.89 31.62
C GLN A 536 19.61 12.97 31.41
N THR A 537 18.74 12.87 32.42
CA THR A 537 17.41 12.23 32.36
C THR A 537 16.34 13.21 31.82
N PRO A 538 15.21 12.72 31.26
CA PRO A 538 14.86 11.32 31.04
C PRO A 538 15.64 10.69 29.88
N VAL A 539 15.81 9.36 29.95
CA VAL A 539 16.58 8.53 29.02
C VAL A 539 15.66 7.54 28.32
N VAL A 540 15.79 7.39 27.00
CA VAL A 540 15.16 6.29 26.22
C VAL A 540 16.25 5.33 25.76
N ALA A 541 16.09 4.05 26.08
CA ALA A 541 17.03 2.97 25.80
C ALA A 541 16.46 2.02 24.73
N PHE A 542 16.83 2.25 23.47
CA PHE A 542 16.38 1.43 22.35
C PHE A 542 17.05 0.05 22.37
N THR A 543 16.23 -0.99 22.47
CA THR A 543 16.63 -2.39 22.58
C THR A 543 15.79 -3.23 21.62
N PHE A 544 16.42 -3.86 20.62
CA PHE A 544 15.72 -4.54 19.51
C PHE A 544 15.19 -5.95 19.84
N SER A 545 14.85 -6.21 21.11
CA SER A 545 14.15 -7.42 21.53
C SER A 545 13.23 -7.11 22.72
N ARG A 546 12.02 -7.68 22.69
CA ARG A 546 11.02 -7.55 23.77
C ARG A 546 11.55 -8.14 25.08
N THR A 547 12.04 -9.38 25.05
CA THR A 547 12.59 -10.07 26.23
C THR A 547 13.80 -9.33 26.80
N ARG A 548 14.66 -8.75 25.95
CA ARG A 548 15.82 -7.99 26.43
C ARG A 548 15.42 -6.64 27.06
N CYS A 549 14.29 -6.02 26.66
CA CYS A 549 13.75 -4.85 27.38
C CYS A 549 13.34 -5.24 28.81
N ASP A 550 12.58 -6.33 28.94
CA ASP A 550 12.17 -6.94 30.21
C ASP A 550 13.38 -7.28 31.10
N GLU A 551 14.37 -7.99 30.56
CA GLU A 551 15.60 -8.39 31.25
C GLU A 551 16.43 -7.20 31.72
N ASN A 552 16.68 -6.22 30.83
CA ASN A 552 17.41 -4.99 31.15
C ASN A 552 16.74 -4.29 32.35
N ALA A 553 15.42 -4.08 32.32
CA ALA A 553 14.68 -3.43 33.40
C ALA A 553 14.69 -4.25 34.71
N ARG A 554 14.45 -5.57 34.65
CA ARG A 554 14.48 -6.45 35.84
C ARG A 554 15.86 -6.46 36.50
N SER A 555 16.95 -6.43 35.73
CA SER A 555 18.33 -6.35 36.24
C SER A 555 18.61 -5.09 37.07
N LEU A 556 17.83 -4.02 36.82
CA LEU A 556 17.97 -2.71 37.46
C LEU A 556 17.07 -2.51 38.69
N THR A 557 16.41 -3.56 39.19
CA THR A 557 15.55 -3.48 40.39
C THR A 557 16.24 -2.86 41.62
N SER A 558 17.57 -2.97 41.74
CA SER A 558 18.35 -2.35 42.82
C SER A 558 18.64 -0.84 42.63
N LEU A 559 18.16 -0.22 41.55
CA LEU A 559 18.28 1.21 41.28
C LEU A 559 16.95 1.91 41.57
N ASP A 560 17.03 3.17 42.01
CA ASP A 560 15.87 4.00 42.34
C ASP A 560 16.18 5.44 41.93
N LEU A 561 15.37 6.01 41.02
CA LEU A 561 15.61 7.29 40.37
C LEU A 561 14.54 8.34 40.71
N THR A 562 13.72 8.08 41.73
CA THR A 562 12.54 8.89 42.06
C THR A 562 12.47 9.30 43.52
N SER A 563 12.10 10.55 43.77
CA SER A 563 11.81 11.09 45.10
C SER A 563 10.54 10.48 45.70
N SER A 564 10.35 10.68 47.01
CA SER A 564 9.12 10.29 47.72
C SER A 564 7.86 10.98 47.19
N ILE A 565 7.99 12.22 46.69
CA ILE A 565 6.88 12.99 46.10
C ILE A 565 6.47 12.38 44.75
N GLU A 566 7.44 12.16 43.86
CA GLU A 566 7.19 11.53 42.54
C GLU A 566 6.61 10.12 42.70
N LYS A 567 7.10 9.33 43.67
CA LYS A 567 6.51 8.03 44.03
C LYS A 567 5.03 8.12 44.42
N SER A 568 4.65 9.17 45.13
CA SER A 568 3.27 9.40 45.54
C SER A 568 2.39 9.80 44.35
N GLU A 569 2.88 10.68 43.45
CA GLU A 569 2.16 11.03 42.22
C GLU A 569 2.01 9.80 41.30
N ILE A 570 3.10 9.07 41.05
CA ILE A 570 3.11 7.84 40.23
C ILE A 570 2.13 6.81 40.81
N HIS A 571 2.12 6.60 42.13
CA HIS A 571 1.15 5.69 42.75
C HIS A 571 -0.30 6.20 42.60
N SER A 572 -0.56 7.48 42.83
CA SER A 572 -1.89 8.08 42.70
C SER A 572 -2.42 7.96 41.27
N PHE A 573 -1.58 8.29 40.27
CA PHE A 573 -1.90 8.16 38.85
C PHE A 573 -2.13 6.70 38.43
N LEU A 574 -1.28 5.77 38.88
CA LEU A 574 -1.46 4.33 38.65
C LEU A 574 -2.77 3.84 39.25
N GLN A 575 -3.08 4.23 40.50
CA GLN A 575 -4.32 3.83 41.16
C GLN A 575 -5.55 4.36 40.43
N LYS A 576 -5.56 5.66 40.06
CA LYS A 576 -6.64 6.27 39.26
C LYS A 576 -6.80 5.63 37.87
N SER A 577 -5.73 5.18 37.24
CA SER A 577 -5.79 4.52 35.93
C SER A 577 -6.30 3.08 36.04
N LEU A 578 -5.80 2.33 37.03
CA LEU A 578 -6.14 0.92 37.25
C LEU A 578 -7.55 0.71 37.85
N THR A 579 -8.23 1.75 38.37
CA THR A 579 -9.65 1.61 38.78
C THR A 579 -10.57 1.25 37.63
N ARG A 580 -10.18 1.50 36.37
CA ARG A 580 -10.93 1.09 35.16
C ARG A 580 -10.98 -0.43 34.97
N LEU A 581 -10.00 -1.17 35.49
CA LEU A 581 -9.90 -2.62 35.34
C LEU A 581 -10.74 -3.38 36.37
N ARG A 582 -11.16 -4.61 36.07
CA ARG A 582 -11.83 -5.49 37.04
C ARG A 582 -10.86 -6.01 38.10
N GLY A 583 -11.39 -6.53 39.21
CA GLY A 583 -10.61 -6.89 40.40
C GLY A 583 -9.48 -7.90 40.14
N GLY A 584 -9.74 -8.93 39.33
CA GLY A 584 -8.74 -9.92 38.93
C GLY A 584 -7.65 -9.34 38.03
N ASP A 585 -8.03 -8.58 36.98
CA ASP A 585 -7.11 -7.96 36.04
C ASP A 585 -6.05 -7.09 36.74
N ARG A 586 -6.43 -6.35 37.80
CA ARG A 586 -5.51 -5.52 38.60
C ARG A 586 -4.37 -6.29 39.26
N GLN A 587 -4.50 -7.60 39.42
CA GLN A 587 -3.50 -8.49 40.05
C GLN A 587 -2.63 -9.23 39.02
N LEU A 588 -2.76 -8.93 37.72
CA LEU A 588 -1.93 -9.55 36.68
C LEU A 588 -0.43 -9.32 36.96
N PRO A 589 0.44 -10.36 36.84
CA PRO A 589 1.86 -10.24 37.16
C PRO A 589 2.58 -9.09 36.43
N GLN A 590 2.23 -8.84 35.15
CA GLN A 590 2.78 -7.72 34.39
C GLN A 590 2.40 -6.36 35.00
N ILE A 591 1.17 -6.18 35.50
CA ILE A 591 0.73 -4.94 36.15
C ILE A 591 1.45 -4.74 37.49
N LEU A 592 1.57 -5.79 38.29
CA LEU A 592 2.27 -5.73 39.58
C LEU A 592 3.77 -5.42 39.41
N SER A 593 4.43 -6.11 38.47
CA SER A 593 5.84 -5.87 38.12
C SER A 593 6.06 -4.44 37.59
N MET A 594 5.23 -3.99 36.64
CA MET A 594 5.32 -2.65 36.07
C MET A 594 5.06 -1.56 37.11
N ARG A 595 4.11 -1.75 38.05
CA ARG A 595 3.86 -0.82 39.16
C ARG A 595 5.11 -0.60 40.02
N ASP A 596 5.90 -1.65 40.28
CA ASP A 596 7.09 -1.57 41.13
C ASP A 596 8.37 -1.15 40.39
N LEU A 597 8.40 -1.24 39.06
CA LEU A 597 9.40 -0.58 38.19
C LEU A 597 9.10 0.92 38.07
N LEU A 598 7.85 1.31 37.80
CA LEU A 598 7.43 2.70 37.66
C LEU A 598 7.65 3.51 38.94
N LYS A 599 7.40 2.92 40.11
CA LYS A 599 7.75 3.52 41.42
C LYS A 599 9.25 3.83 41.61
N ARG A 600 10.15 3.29 40.77
CA ARG A 600 11.59 3.56 40.78
C ARG A 600 12.02 4.50 39.65
N GLY A 601 11.08 4.98 38.83
CA GLY A 601 11.34 5.78 37.64
C GLY A 601 11.75 4.97 36.40
N ILE A 602 11.52 3.64 36.39
CA ILE A 602 11.89 2.74 35.28
C ILE A 602 10.61 2.28 34.56
N GLY A 603 10.59 2.36 33.23
CA GLY A 603 9.50 1.87 32.38
C GLY A 603 9.98 0.94 31.26
N VAL A 604 9.07 0.15 30.70
CA VAL A 604 9.31 -0.75 29.56
C VAL A 604 8.21 -0.60 28.51
N HIS A 605 8.57 -0.35 27.24
CA HIS A 605 7.64 -0.12 26.13
C HIS A 605 7.95 -0.99 24.92
N HIS A 606 7.12 -2.01 24.70
CA HIS A 606 7.12 -2.80 23.47
C HIS A 606 5.72 -3.36 23.19
N SER A 607 5.52 -3.89 21.98
CA SER A 607 4.24 -4.43 21.51
C SER A 607 3.65 -5.59 22.34
N GLY A 608 4.40 -6.15 23.29
CA GLY A 608 3.97 -7.21 24.20
C GLY A 608 3.44 -6.72 25.56
N ILE A 609 3.64 -5.45 25.91
CA ILE A 609 3.03 -4.83 27.09
C ILE A 609 1.54 -4.54 26.82
N LEU A 610 0.68 -4.73 27.82
CA LEU A 610 -0.77 -4.45 27.75
C LEU A 610 -1.06 -3.01 27.27
N PRO A 611 -2.13 -2.77 26.47
CA PRO A 611 -2.46 -1.42 25.97
C PRO A 611 -2.49 -0.34 27.05
N ILE A 612 -3.30 -0.53 28.11
CA ILE A 612 -3.42 0.41 29.23
C ILE A 612 -2.08 0.69 29.93
N LEU A 613 -1.20 -0.32 30.05
CA LEU A 613 0.12 -0.10 30.66
C LEU A 613 1.02 0.77 29.77
N LYS A 614 1.00 0.62 28.44
CA LYS A 614 1.78 1.48 27.54
C LYS A 614 1.32 2.93 27.63
N GLU A 615 0.02 3.17 27.60
CA GLU A 615 -0.55 4.53 27.75
C GLU A 615 -0.18 5.14 29.11
N ILE A 616 -0.20 4.37 30.20
CA ILE A 616 0.29 4.80 31.52
C ILE A 616 1.77 5.19 31.45
N ILE A 617 2.62 4.36 30.85
CA ILE A 617 4.08 4.56 30.77
C ILE A 617 4.40 5.78 29.92
N GLU A 618 3.74 5.95 28.77
CA GLU A 618 3.80 7.13 27.91
C GLU A 618 3.39 8.40 28.67
N MET A 619 2.22 8.40 29.32
CA MET A 619 1.76 9.56 30.09
C MET A 619 2.71 9.91 31.26
N LEU A 620 3.23 8.93 31.99
CA LEU A 620 4.22 9.16 33.05
C LEU A 620 5.59 9.60 32.50
N PHE A 621 5.98 9.16 31.30
CA PHE A 621 7.20 9.61 30.62
C PHE A 621 7.07 11.05 30.13
N SER A 622 5.92 11.43 29.56
CA SER A 622 5.64 12.82 29.13
C SER A 622 5.70 13.83 30.30
N ARG A 623 5.32 13.41 31.51
CA ARG A 623 5.46 14.17 32.76
C ARG A 623 6.90 14.20 33.32
N GLY A 624 7.83 13.46 32.73
CA GLY A 624 9.19 13.30 33.24
C GLY A 624 9.30 12.47 34.52
N LEU A 625 8.25 11.72 34.91
CA LEU A 625 8.24 10.86 36.10
C LEU A 625 9.00 9.55 35.83
N VAL A 626 8.86 8.97 34.64
CA VAL A 626 9.74 7.90 34.15
C VAL A 626 11.07 8.52 33.74
N LYS A 627 12.15 8.16 34.46
CA LYS A 627 13.51 8.66 34.22
C LYS A 627 14.27 7.82 33.20
N VAL A 628 13.93 6.54 33.07
CA VAL A 628 14.54 5.59 32.13
C VAL A 628 13.45 4.71 31.51
N LEU A 629 13.38 4.71 30.18
CA LEU A 629 12.41 3.93 29.41
C LEU A 629 13.15 2.95 28.49
N PHE A 630 13.05 1.65 28.74
CA PHE A 630 13.52 0.61 27.80
C PHE A 630 12.47 0.41 26.72
N ALA A 631 12.83 0.60 25.45
CA ALA A 631 11.86 0.65 24.36
C ALA A 631 12.31 -0.14 23.12
N THR A 632 11.35 -0.75 22.42
CA THR A 632 11.55 -1.18 21.03
C THR A 632 11.37 -0.01 20.04
N GLU A 633 11.87 -0.17 18.82
CA GLU A 633 11.76 0.77 17.68
C GLU A 633 10.35 1.38 17.50
N THR A 634 9.31 0.59 17.79
CA THR A 634 7.90 1.00 17.83
C THR A 634 7.60 2.26 18.65
N PHE A 635 8.41 2.60 19.66
CA PHE A 635 8.26 3.83 20.44
C PHE A 635 8.74 5.07 19.67
N ALA A 636 9.86 4.97 18.96
CA ALA A 636 10.38 6.07 18.12
C ALA A 636 9.44 6.37 16.94
N MET A 637 8.76 5.35 16.45
CA MET A 637 7.72 5.41 15.43
C MET A 637 6.37 5.93 15.95
N GLY A 638 5.83 5.31 17.00
CA GLY A 638 4.40 5.38 17.30
C GLY A 638 3.93 6.50 18.25
N VAL A 639 4.85 7.24 18.90
CA VAL A 639 4.50 8.26 19.90
C VAL A 639 5.41 9.48 19.79
N ASN A 640 4.85 10.70 19.87
CA ASN A 640 5.65 11.92 19.82
C ASN A 640 6.14 12.35 21.21
N MET A 641 7.13 11.63 21.77
CA MET A 641 7.71 11.92 23.09
C MET A 641 9.24 12.06 23.05
N PRO A 642 9.78 13.30 23.17
CA PRO A 642 11.23 13.53 23.19
C PRO A 642 11.86 13.30 24.57
N ALA A 643 13.09 12.80 24.57
CA ALA A 643 13.93 12.53 25.72
C ALA A 643 15.12 13.51 25.80
N ARG A 644 15.78 13.62 26.96
CA ARG A 644 17.04 14.37 27.06
C ARG A 644 18.22 13.56 26.48
N THR A 645 18.22 12.25 26.74
CA THR A 645 19.23 11.31 26.22
C THR A 645 18.57 10.13 25.52
N VAL A 646 19.13 9.71 24.38
CA VAL A 646 18.83 8.42 23.73
C VAL A 646 20.04 7.49 23.85
N VAL A 647 19.80 6.22 24.17
CA VAL A 647 20.82 5.18 24.30
C VAL A 647 20.44 3.99 23.40
N PHE A 648 21.40 3.47 22.64
CA PHE A 648 21.26 2.27 21.82
C PHE A 648 21.94 1.07 22.49
N ASP A 649 21.18 0.03 22.85
CA ASP A 649 21.68 -1.22 23.44
C ASP A 649 22.52 -2.06 22.45
N SER A 650 22.27 -1.85 21.16
CA SER A 650 22.86 -2.50 19.99
C SER A 650 22.73 -1.57 18.76
N ILE A 651 23.52 -1.77 17.71
CA ILE A 651 23.28 -1.18 16.36
C ILE A 651 22.75 -2.22 15.34
N ARG A 652 22.49 -3.45 15.81
CA ARG A 652 21.94 -4.56 15.02
C ARG A 652 20.56 -4.97 15.52
N LYS A 653 19.63 -5.18 14.57
CA LYS A 653 18.28 -5.72 14.79
C LYS A 653 18.03 -6.96 13.91
N HIS A 654 16.93 -7.66 14.18
CA HIS A 654 16.52 -8.85 13.43
C HIS A 654 15.28 -8.55 12.59
N ASP A 655 15.39 -8.66 11.27
CA ASP A 655 14.32 -8.28 10.31
C ASP A 655 13.37 -9.45 9.99
N GLY A 656 13.34 -10.49 10.84
CA GLY A 656 12.57 -11.72 10.63
C GLY A 656 13.35 -12.79 9.87
N THR A 657 14.18 -12.40 8.89
CA THR A 657 15.06 -13.30 8.13
C THR A 657 16.48 -13.41 8.71
N GLY A 658 17.00 -12.36 9.35
CA GLY A 658 18.36 -12.34 9.90
C GLY A 658 18.76 -11.04 10.57
N PHE A 659 19.98 -11.01 11.14
CA PHE A 659 20.51 -9.87 11.89
C PHE A 659 21.29 -8.88 11.01
N ARG A 660 20.70 -7.72 10.70
CA ARG A 660 21.38 -6.61 9.98
C ARG A 660 21.68 -5.42 10.88
N ASN A 661 22.48 -4.48 10.36
CA ASN A 661 22.67 -3.16 10.96
C ASN A 661 21.43 -2.27 10.71
N LEU A 662 21.26 -1.23 11.53
CA LEU A 662 20.24 -0.20 11.33
C LEU A 662 20.49 0.60 10.04
N LEU A 663 19.42 0.94 9.33
CA LEU A 663 19.45 1.87 8.20
C LEU A 663 19.59 3.32 8.71
N PRO A 664 20.14 4.25 7.91
CA PRO A 664 20.31 5.65 8.34
C PRO A 664 18.98 6.32 8.73
N GLY A 665 17.89 6.03 8.01
CA GLY A 665 16.56 6.54 8.34
C GLY A 665 16.06 6.08 9.72
N GLU A 666 16.19 4.78 10.02
CA GLU A 666 15.82 4.18 11.31
C GLU A 666 16.64 4.80 12.46
N TYR A 667 17.95 4.94 12.25
CA TYR A 667 18.85 5.56 13.22
C TYR A 667 18.51 7.03 13.47
N ILE A 668 18.30 7.83 12.41
CA ILE A 668 17.95 9.25 12.50
C ILE A 668 16.58 9.43 13.18
N GLN A 669 15.60 8.54 12.94
CA GLN A 669 14.30 8.60 13.60
C GLN A 669 14.40 8.30 15.11
N MET A 670 15.17 7.27 15.49
CA MET A 670 15.39 6.89 16.90
C MET A 670 16.27 7.91 17.66
N ALA A 671 17.46 8.22 17.14
CA ALA A 671 18.36 9.22 17.70
C ALA A 671 17.69 10.60 17.75
N GLY A 672 16.83 10.90 16.77
CA GLY A 672 16.03 12.11 16.70
C GLY A 672 15.01 12.31 17.83
N ARG A 673 14.76 11.29 18.67
CA ARG A 673 13.99 11.46 19.92
C ARG A 673 14.82 12.12 21.04
N ALA A 674 16.13 12.32 20.89
CA ALA A 674 16.93 13.12 21.81
C ALA A 674 16.77 14.64 21.56
N GLY A 675 16.83 15.42 22.64
CA GLY A 675 16.75 16.88 22.65
C GLY A 675 15.30 17.40 22.67
N ARG A 676 14.87 17.97 23.80
CA ARG A 676 13.54 18.56 23.97
C ARG A 676 13.58 20.06 23.60
N ARG A 677 12.86 20.45 22.52
CA ARG A 677 12.76 21.85 22.05
C ARG A 677 12.35 22.77 23.19
N GLY A 678 13.13 23.81 23.45
CA GLY A 678 12.89 24.78 24.53
C GLY A 678 13.35 24.38 25.94
N LEU A 679 13.87 23.16 26.14
CA LEU A 679 14.37 22.68 27.44
C LEU A 679 15.84 22.24 27.41
N ASP A 680 16.29 21.60 26.33
CA ASP A 680 17.66 21.11 26.17
C ASP A 680 18.38 21.90 25.06
N ALA A 681 19.63 22.32 25.31
CA ALA A 681 20.44 23.04 24.32
C ALA A 681 21.04 22.10 23.25
N THR A 682 21.44 20.88 23.65
CA THR A 682 21.87 19.79 22.77
C THR A 682 21.25 18.48 23.25
N GLY A 683 20.94 17.56 22.32
CA GLY A 683 20.43 16.23 22.62
C GLY A 683 21.56 15.20 22.67
N THR A 684 21.64 14.42 23.75
CA THR A 684 22.71 13.41 23.90
C THR A 684 22.28 12.07 23.28
N VAL A 685 23.13 11.49 22.43
CA VAL A 685 22.93 10.15 21.84
C VAL A 685 24.12 9.26 22.23
N ILE A 686 23.86 8.05 22.73
CA ILE A 686 24.90 7.14 23.24
C ILE A 686 24.74 5.74 22.62
N ILE A 687 25.83 5.14 22.16
CA ILE A 687 25.87 3.75 21.67
C ILE A 687 26.65 2.89 22.68
N LEU A 688 26.06 1.78 23.14
CA LEU A 688 26.68 0.90 24.13
C LEU A 688 27.67 -0.08 23.50
N CYS A 689 28.96 0.17 23.67
CA CYS A 689 30.00 -0.77 23.30
C CYS A 689 30.11 -1.89 24.36
N LYS A 690 29.21 -2.88 24.29
CA LYS A 690 29.16 -4.04 25.22
C LYS A 690 30.29 -5.06 24.96
N ALA A 691 30.26 -5.79 23.85
CA ALA A 691 31.26 -6.81 23.51
C ALA A 691 32.55 -6.19 22.93
N GLY A 692 32.50 -5.66 21.71
CA GLY A 692 33.60 -4.89 21.07
C GLY A 692 33.36 -3.37 21.10
N VAL A 693 34.12 -2.64 20.29
CA VAL A 693 33.66 -1.38 19.66
C VAL A 693 33.18 -1.76 18.25
N HIS A 694 32.18 -1.09 17.71
CA HIS A 694 31.68 -1.34 16.34
C HIS A 694 32.67 -0.85 15.28
N ASP A 695 32.55 -1.30 14.03
CA ASP A 695 33.44 -0.81 12.97
C ASP A 695 33.16 0.68 12.64
N MET A 696 34.21 1.40 12.25
CA MET A 696 34.10 2.82 11.90
C MET A 696 33.28 3.01 10.61
N GLY A 697 33.42 2.12 9.62
CA GLY A 697 32.65 2.16 8.38
C GLY A 697 31.16 1.91 8.62
N GLU A 698 30.82 0.92 9.45
CA GLU A 698 29.44 0.66 9.89
C GLU A 698 28.82 1.89 10.58
N LEU A 699 29.53 2.47 11.55
CA LEU A 699 29.07 3.64 12.29
C LEU A 699 28.91 4.87 11.38
N HIS A 700 29.89 5.14 10.51
CA HIS A 700 29.83 6.26 9.58
C HIS A 700 28.67 6.10 8.57
N ALA A 701 28.47 4.90 8.03
CA ALA A 701 27.36 4.61 7.13
C ALA A 701 26.00 4.76 7.82
N MET A 702 25.85 4.30 9.06
CA MET A 702 24.61 4.43 9.83
C MET A 702 24.31 5.89 10.24
N MET A 703 25.34 6.66 10.63
CA MET A 703 25.17 8.01 11.22
C MET A 703 25.12 9.14 10.17
N LEU A 704 25.86 9.00 9.07
CA LEU A 704 25.99 10.02 8.01
C LEU A 704 25.56 9.51 6.62
N GLY A 705 25.01 8.30 6.54
CA GLY A 705 24.42 7.78 5.32
C GLY A 705 23.18 8.56 4.88
N LYS A 706 22.90 8.55 3.58
CA LYS A 706 21.69 9.16 3.03
C LYS A 706 20.45 8.43 3.61
N PRO A 707 19.40 9.17 4.06
CA PRO A 707 18.12 8.56 4.38
C PRO A 707 17.55 7.77 3.20
N THR A 708 16.70 6.80 3.49
CA THR A 708 15.99 6.03 2.45
C THR A 708 15.16 6.96 1.57
N VAL A 709 15.27 6.77 0.25
CA VAL A 709 14.35 7.33 -0.75
C VAL A 709 12.94 6.82 -0.51
N LEU A 710 11.93 7.62 -0.85
CA LEU A 710 10.56 7.12 -1.01
C LEU A 710 10.53 6.18 -2.21
N GLN A 711 9.93 5.00 -2.06
CA GLN A 711 9.77 4.00 -3.10
C GLN A 711 8.36 3.42 -3.03
N SER A 712 7.72 3.23 -4.19
CA SER A 712 6.41 2.59 -4.26
C SER A 712 6.46 1.19 -3.65
N GLN A 713 5.41 0.84 -2.89
CA GLN A 713 5.15 -0.52 -2.40
C GLN A 713 3.85 -1.06 -3.00
N PHE A 714 3.36 -0.44 -4.08
CA PHE A 714 2.10 -0.81 -4.74
C PHE A 714 2.13 -2.25 -5.24
N ARG A 715 1.16 -3.04 -4.77
CA ARG A 715 0.95 -4.46 -5.14
C ARG A 715 -0.53 -4.70 -5.33
N LEU A 716 -0.88 -5.63 -6.19
CA LEU A 716 -2.27 -5.97 -6.45
C LEU A 716 -2.83 -6.83 -5.29
N THR A 717 -3.99 -6.46 -4.75
CA THR A 717 -4.76 -7.28 -3.80
C THR A 717 -6.07 -7.71 -4.45
N TYR A 718 -6.65 -8.84 -4.05
CA TYR A 718 -7.92 -9.29 -4.65
C TYR A 718 -9.06 -8.36 -4.19
N THR A 719 -9.04 -7.90 -2.93
CA THR A 719 -9.98 -6.88 -2.42
C THR A 719 -9.93 -5.57 -3.24
N MET A 720 -8.75 -5.11 -3.69
CA MET A 720 -8.64 -3.93 -4.56
C MET A 720 -9.22 -4.20 -5.95
N ILE A 721 -8.84 -5.32 -6.59
CA ILE A 721 -9.34 -5.72 -7.91
C ILE A 721 -10.88 -5.82 -7.90
N LEU A 722 -11.46 -6.49 -6.91
CA LEU A 722 -12.91 -6.69 -6.81
C LEU A 722 -13.67 -5.39 -6.50
N ASN A 723 -13.13 -4.49 -5.67
CA ASN A 723 -13.78 -3.19 -5.42
C ASN A 723 -13.74 -2.24 -6.63
N LEU A 724 -12.77 -2.40 -7.52
CA LEU A 724 -12.68 -1.66 -8.79
C LEU A 724 -13.58 -2.28 -9.87
N LEU A 725 -13.55 -3.60 -10.05
CA LEU A 725 -14.46 -4.31 -10.97
C LEU A 725 -15.95 -4.16 -10.60
N ARG A 726 -16.26 -3.82 -9.34
CA ARG A 726 -17.61 -3.43 -8.88
C ARG A 726 -18.09 -2.09 -9.47
N VAL A 727 -17.18 -1.25 -9.97
CA VAL A 727 -17.42 0.13 -10.38
C VAL A 727 -16.80 0.34 -11.77
N GLU A 728 -17.55 -0.01 -12.81
CA GLU A 728 -17.09 -0.14 -14.21
C GLU A 728 -16.28 1.06 -14.74
N ALA A 729 -16.59 2.28 -14.27
CA ALA A 729 -15.91 3.52 -14.61
C ALA A 729 -14.47 3.66 -14.06
N LEU A 730 -14.02 2.82 -13.11
CA LEU A 730 -12.71 2.88 -12.47
C LEU A 730 -11.89 1.62 -12.74
N ARG A 731 -11.33 1.53 -13.95
CA ARG A 731 -10.57 0.35 -14.41
C ARG A 731 -9.27 0.17 -13.62
N VAL A 732 -8.92 -1.08 -13.32
CA VAL A 732 -7.67 -1.43 -12.60
C VAL A 732 -6.42 -0.97 -13.35
N THR A 733 -6.43 -0.94 -14.69
CA THR A 733 -5.29 -0.45 -15.48
C THR A 733 -5.07 1.06 -15.32
N ASP A 734 -6.13 1.86 -15.18
CA ASP A 734 -6.01 3.30 -14.92
C ASP A 734 -5.42 3.57 -13.51
N MET A 735 -5.67 2.69 -12.54
CA MET A 735 -5.04 2.75 -11.22
C MET A 735 -3.55 2.33 -11.27
N MET A 736 -3.23 1.23 -11.95
CA MET A 736 -1.83 0.79 -12.14
C MET A 736 -0.99 1.87 -12.86
N ARG A 737 -1.53 2.47 -13.92
CA ARG A 737 -0.96 3.60 -14.67
C ARG A 737 -0.70 4.84 -13.80
N ARG A 738 -1.38 4.98 -12.66
CA ARG A 738 -1.27 6.09 -11.70
C ARG A 738 -0.44 5.76 -10.46
N SER A 739 0.04 4.53 -10.28
CA SER A 739 0.93 4.17 -9.17
C SER A 739 2.23 4.98 -9.16
N PHE A 740 2.90 5.07 -8.01
CA PHE A 740 4.18 5.75 -7.90
C PHE A 740 5.32 4.97 -8.58
N SER A 741 5.20 3.64 -8.73
CA SER A 741 6.18 2.82 -9.43
C SER A 741 6.29 3.19 -10.92
N GLU A 742 5.17 3.46 -11.58
CA GLU A 742 5.14 3.81 -13.02
C GLU A 742 5.44 5.29 -13.31
N ASN A 743 5.60 6.13 -12.28
CA ASN A 743 5.85 7.59 -12.39
C ASN A 743 7.09 7.95 -13.23
N HIS A 744 8.07 7.05 -13.30
CA HIS A 744 9.32 7.17 -14.05
C HIS A 744 9.13 7.12 -15.58
N ARG A 745 7.95 6.71 -16.07
CA ARG A 745 7.60 6.82 -17.50
C ARG A 745 7.31 8.28 -17.81
N ASP A 746 8.12 8.90 -18.64
CA ASP A 746 7.86 10.26 -19.12
C ASP A 746 6.84 10.20 -20.26
N THR A 747 5.59 9.88 -19.89
CA THR A 747 4.47 9.71 -20.83
C THR A 747 4.24 10.97 -21.66
N GLN A 748 4.54 12.17 -21.13
CA GLN A 748 4.41 13.43 -21.86
C GLN A 748 5.52 13.59 -22.91
N ALA A 749 6.78 13.25 -22.59
CA ALA A 749 7.84 13.20 -23.60
C ALA A 749 7.56 12.13 -24.66
N HIS A 750 7.01 10.97 -24.27
CA HIS A 750 6.61 9.92 -25.21
C HIS A 750 5.44 10.36 -26.10
N GLU A 751 4.38 10.96 -25.57
CA GLU A 751 3.24 11.50 -26.34
C GLU A 751 3.69 12.61 -27.31
N LYS A 752 4.56 13.52 -26.86
CA LYS A 752 5.17 14.54 -27.74
C LYS A 752 5.99 13.87 -28.85
N ARG A 753 6.86 12.92 -28.53
CA ARG A 753 7.68 12.20 -29.51
C ARG A 753 6.84 11.39 -30.49
N ILE A 754 5.74 10.79 -30.04
CA ILE A 754 4.74 10.12 -30.90
C ILE A 754 4.13 11.12 -31.89
N SER A 755 3.83 12.37 -31.48
CA SER A 755 3.34 13.40 -32.39
C SER A 755 4.40 13.84 -33.42
N GLU A 756 5.66 13.99 -33.00
CA GLU A 756 6.79 14.30 -33.89
C GLU A 756 7.03 13.19 -34.92
N LEU A 757 7.01 11.92 -34.50
CA LEU A 757 7.17 10.76 -35.38
C LEU A 757 6.00 10.58 -36.33
N ARG A 758 4.76 10.80 -35.91
CA ARG A 758 3.58 10.80 -36.80
C ARG A 758 3.68 11.88 -37.88
N ASN A 759 4.13 13.08 -37.51
CA ASN A 759 4.36 14.17 -38.47
C ASN A 759 5.55 13.86 -39.41
N THR A 760 6.57 13.16 -38.92
CA THR A 760 7.71 12.70 -39.74
C THR A 760 7.24 11.65 -40.76
N LEU A 761 6.47 10.65 -40.30
CA LEU A 761 5.95 9.54 -41.12
C LEU A 761 4.90 9.96 -42.17
N SER A 762 4.21 11.08 -41.95
CA SER A 762 3.33 11.69 -42.97
C SER A 762 4.09 12.58 -43.97
N SER A 763 5.27 13.08 -43.62
CA SER A 763 6.16 13.80 -44.56
C SER A 763 6.95 12.86 -45.48
N LEU A 764 7.21 11.63 -45.03
CA LEU A 764 7.74 10.55 -45.86
C LEU A 764 6.65 10.03 -46.81
N ARG A 765 6.99 9.86 -48.08
CA ARG A 765 6.10 9.26 -49.10
C ARG A 765 5.60 7.86 -48.64
N PRO A 766 4.48 7.35 -49.19
CA PRO A 766 4.12 5.95 -49.03
C PRO A 766 5.15 5.01 -49.70
N LEU A 767 5.19 3.75 -49.25
CA LEU A 767 5.91 2.68 -49.94
C LEU A 767 5.15 2.29 -51.22
N ASP A 768 5.88 1.98 -52.27
CA ASP A 768 5.33 1.33 -53.46
C ASP A 768 5.29 -0.18 -53.21
N THR A 769 4.09 -0.76 -53.21
CA THR A 769 3.84 -2.18 -52.93
C THR A 769 3.37 -2.94 -54.17
N GLU A 770 3.43 -2.33 -55.36
CA GLU A 770 2.95 -2.93 -56.60
C GLU A 770 4.03 -3.77 -57.32
N GLY A 771 3.57 -4.71 -58.15
CA GLY A 771 4.44 -5.52 -59.01
C GLY A 771 5.48 -6.34 -58.25
N GLN A 772 6.76 -6.15 -58.59
CA GLN A 772 7.88 -6.95 -58.08
C GLN A 772 8.34 -6.55 -56.66
N LEU A 773 7.69 -5.57 -56.02
CA LEU A 773 8.09 -5.03 -54.72
C LEU A 773 7.13 -5.40 -53.57
N SER A 774 6.10 -6.20 -53.84
CA SER A 774 5.03 -6.53 -52.87
C SER A 774 5.51 -7.17 -51.57
N ASP A 775 6.67 -7.83 -51.57
CA ASP A 775 7.26 -8.52 -50.42
C ASP A 775 8.36 -7.74 -49.68
N ILE A 776 8.60 -6.46 -50.05
CA ILE A 776 9.63 -5.59 -49.46
C ILE A 776 9.53 -5.44 -47.92
N LEU A 777 8.32 -5.45 -47.36
CA LEU A 777 8.08 -5.40 -45.91
C LEU A 777 8.51 -6.71 -45.23
N SER A 778 8.12 -7.85 -45.80
CA SER A 778 8.50 -9.18 -45.30
C SER A 778 10.01 -9.40 -45.39
N TYR A 779 10.65 -8.90 -46.46
CA TYR A 779 12.09 -8.85 -46.59
C TYR A 779 12.74 -7.99 -45.49
N TYR A 780 12.25 -6.75 -45.27
CA TYR A 780 12.76 -5.85 -44.22
C TYR A 780 12.70 -6.49 -42.82
N HIS A 781 11.58 -7.13 -42.46
CA HIS A 781 11.46 -7.82 -41.18
C HIS A 781 12.42 -9.01 -41.08
N THR A 782 12.56 -9.81 -42.15
CA THR A 782 13.44 -10.99 -42.18
C THR A 782 14.92 -10.61 -42.06
N ILE A 783 15.38 -9.56 -42.75
CA ILE A 783 16.77 -9.10 -42.65
C ILE A 783 17.06 -8.39 -41.32
N THR A 784 16.06 -7.72 -40.74
CA THR A 784 16.17 -7.08 -39.41
C THR A 784 16.23 -8.13 -38.30
N GLU A 785 15.38 -9.17 -38.35
CA GLU A 785 15.45 -10.31 -37.43
C GLU A 785 16.77 -11.08 -37.57
N LEU A 786 17.24 -11.29 -38.81
CA LEU A 786 18.54 -11.92 -39.06
C LEU A 786 19.66 -11.11 -38.40
N ARG A 787 19.71 -9.78 -38.61
CA ARG A 787 20.71 -8.90 -37.98
C ARG A 787 20.71 -9.04 -36.45
N ILE A 788 19.54 -8.96 -35.82
CA ILE A 788 19.39 -9.08 -34.35
C ILE A 788 19.84 -10.48 -33.86
N THR A 789 19.53 -11.52 -34.63
CA THR A 789 19.96 -12.91 -34.35
C THR A 789 21.48 -13.05 -34.47
N THR A 790 22.09 -12.53 -35.56
CA THR A 790 23.54 -12.54 -35.76
C THR A 790 24.27 -11.78 -34.66
N GLU A 791 23.83 -10.57 -34.29
CA GLU A 791 24.43 -9.78 -33.20
C GLU A 791 24.34 -10.50 -31.84
N THR A 792 23.22 -11.17 -31.57
CA THR A 792 23.00 -11.90 -30.31
C THR A 792 23.85 -13.17 -30.23
N LEU A 793 23.94 -13.93 -31.33
CA LEU A 793 24.86 -15.07 -31.45
C LEU A 793 26.33 -14.64 -31.35
N GLN A 794 26.71 -13.53 -32.01
CA GLN A 794 28.05 -12.97 -31.97
C GLN A 794 28.43 -12.56 -30.53
N ARG A 795 27.50 -11.92 -29.79
CA ARG A 795 27.67 -11.59 -28.37
C ARG A 795 27.91 -12.84 -27.53
N ALA A 796 27.02 -13.84 -27.62
CA ALA A 796 27.15 -15.10 -26.88
C ALA A 796 28.45 -15.86 -27.21
N VAL A 797 28.90 -15.83 -28.48
CA VAL A 797 30.19 -16.39 -28.90
C VAL A 797 31.37 -15.63 -28.26
N LEU A 798 31.36 -14.30 -28.29
CA LEU A 798 32.44 -13.45 -27.76
C LEU A 798 32.53 -13.45 -26.22
N GLU A 799 31.42 -13.66 -25.53
CA GLU A 799 31.36 -13.84 -24.07
C GLU A 799 31.77 -15.27 -23.66
N SER A 800 31.63 -16.26 -24.56
CA SER A 800 31.97 -17.64 -24.26
C SER A 800 33.47 -17.88 -24.08
N VAL A 801 33.81 -18.74 -23.12
CA VAL A 801 35.19 -19.20 -22.88
C VAL A 801 35.81 -19.88 -24.10
N ASN A 802 35.01 -20.51 -24.98
CA ASN A 802 35.51 -21.17 -26.18
C ASN A 802 35.74 -20.19 -27.34
N GLY A 803 34.87 -19.19 -27.55
CA GLY A 803 35.14 -18.09 -28.48
C GLY A 803 36.37 -17.27 -28.08
N LEU A 804 36.53 -16.97 -26.79
CA LEU A 804 37.71 -16.30 -26.23
C LEU A 804 39.02 -17.12 -26.31
N LYS A 805 38.94 -18.43 -26.54
CA LYS A 805 40.07 -19.31 -26.92
C LYS A 805 40.29 -19.37 -28.43
N ALA A 806 39.23 -19.30 -29.24
CA ALA A 806 39.31 -19.30 -30.70
C ALA A 806 39.97 -18.02 -31.25
N LEU A 807 39.81 -16.90 -30.55
CA LEU A 807 40.52 -15.62 -30.76
C LEU A 807 42.00 -15.68 -30.31
N SER A 808 42.73 -16.69 -30.78
CA SER A 808 44.16 -16.87 -30.53
C SER A 808 45.04 -16.15 -31.55
N VAL A 809 46.33 -15.99 -31.22
CA VAL A 809 47.33 -15.42 -32.14
C VAL A 809 47.41 -16.26 -33.42
N GLY A 810 47.41 -15.59 -34.58
CA GLY A 810 47.32 -16.21 -35.90
C GLY A 810 45.91 -16.50 -36.40
N ARG A 811 44.85 -16.33 -35.58
CA ARG A 811 43.45 -16.43 -36.05
C ARG A 811 43.14 -15.32 -37.06
N VAL A 812 42.49 -15.68 -38.17
CA VAL A 812 41.91 -14.72 -39.11
C VAL A 812 40.48 -14.38 -38.68
N VAL A 813 40.15 -13.10 -38.66
CA VAL A 813 38.85 -12.54 -38.24
C VAL A 813 38.33 -11.54 -39.27
N ILE A 814 37.00 -11.37 -39.29
CA ILE A 814 36.34 -10.30 -40.03
C ILE A 814 36.14 -9.12 -39.07
N VAL A 815 36.68 -7.96 -39.44
CA VAL A 815 36.59 -6.71 -38.68
C VAL A 815 35.52 -5.82 -39.30
N ASN A 816 34.62 -5.28 -38.48
CA ASN A 816 33.63 -4.31 -38.93
C ASN A 816 33.55 -3.15 -37.93
N ASN A 817 34.10 -2.00 -38.29
CA ASN A 817 34.05 -0.76 -37.52
C ASN A 817 34.03 0.46 -38.45
N GLY A 818 33.84 1.66 -37.90
CA GLY A 818 33.70 2.90 -38.69
C GLY A 818 34.87 3.26 -39.61
N GLN A 819 36.05 2.64 -39.46
CA GLN A 819 37.19 2.80 -40.38
C GLN A 819 37.32 1.64 -41.38
N HIS A 820 37.03 0.40 -40.96
CA HIS A 820 37.22 -0.83 -41.73
C HIS A 820 35.93 -1.65 -41.76
N HIS A 821 35.27 -1.72 -42.92
CA HIS A 821 33.99 -2.44 -43.07
C HIS A 821 34.24 -3.81 -43.71
N ASN A 822 33.77 -4.88 -43.06
CA ASN A 822 33.91 -6.29 -43.48
C ASN A 822 35.34 -6.70 -43.89
N ALA A 823 36.37 -6.09 -43.27
CA ALA A 823 37.76 -6.24 -43.65
C ALA A 823 38.41 -7.46 -42.98
N LEU A 824 39.26 -8.19 -43.71
CA LEU A 824 40.03 -9.29 -43.13
C LEU A 824 41.21 -8.79 -42.30
N GLY A 825 41.42 -9.40 -41.14
CA GLY A 825 42.61 -9.20 -40.34
C GLY A 825 43.09 -10.45 -39.61
N VAL A 826 44.36 -10.45 -39.19
CA VAL A 826 44.98 -11.53 -38.40
C VAL A 826 45.40 -11.03 -37.03
N ILE A 827 45.02 -11.77 -35.98
CA ILE A 827 45.34 -11.44 -34.59
C ILE A 827 46.84 -11.67 -34.35
N LEU A 828 47.54 -10.62 -33.91
CA LEU A 828 48.96 -10.63 -33.56
C LEU A 828 49.20 -10.83 -32.07
N GLN A 829 48.40 -10.17 -31.21
CA GLN A 829 48.56 -10.20 -29.76
C GLN A 829 47.21 -10.01 -29.06
N VAL A 830 47.03 -10.62 -27.89
CA VAL A 830 45.84 -10.47 -27.05
C VAL A 830 46.27 -9.97 -25.67
N SER A 831 45.50 -9.08 -25.04
CA SER A 831 45.81 -8.58 -23.69
C SER A 831 45.48 -9.59 -22.57
N ASN A 832 46.19 -9.42 -21.44
CA ASN A 832 45.95 -10.18 -20.20
C ASN A 832 44.84 -9.58 -19.32
N ASP A 833 44.37 -8.36 -19.59
CA ASP A 833 43.16 -7.81 -18.97
C ASP A 833 41.94 -8.65 -19.40
N ALA A 834 41.18 -9.13 -18.42
CA ALA A 834 39.99 -9.96 -18.61
C ALA A 834 38.69 -9.14 -18.74
N VAL A 835 38.66 -7.89 -18.26
CA VAL A 835 37.47 -7.02 -18.27
C VAL A 835 37.44 -6.16 -19.53
N ASN A 836 38.60 -5.65 -19.98
CA ASN A 836 38.72 -4.79 -21.15
C ASN A 836 39.69 -5.41 -22.18
N ARG A 837 39.37 -6.62 -22.63
CA ARG A 837 40.28 -7.45 -23.44
C ARG A 837 40.43 -6.90 -24.88
N MET A 838 41.66 -6.53 -25.23
CA MET A 838 42.02 -5.93 -26.52
C MET A 838 42.79 -6.92 -27.40
N PHE A 839 42.49 -6.91 -28.70
CA PHE A 839 43.09 -7.74 -29.74
C PHE A 839 43.90 -6.86 -30.70
N THR A 840 45.22 -6.99 -30.71
CA THR A 840 46.09 -6.28 -31.67
C THR A 840 46.10 -7.07 -32.98
N THR A 841 45.64 -6.44 -34.06
CA THR A 841 45.28 -7.12 -35.32
C THR A 841 45.88 -6.36 -36.50
N LEU A 842 46.49 -7.09 -37.45
CA LEU A 842 46.89 -6.58 -38.77
C LEU A 842 45.69 -6.68 -39.71
N ILE A 843 45.27 -5.57 -40.33
CA ILE A 843 44.02 -5.45 -41.11
C ILE A 843 44.36 -4.95 -42.52
N ILE A 844 43.76 -5.56 -43.56
CA ILE A 844 43.85 -5.05 -44.94
C ILE A 844 43.01 -3.78 -45.09
N CYS A 845 43.53 -2.78 -45.81
CA CYS A 845 42.89 -1.48 -46.01
C CYS A 845 43.03 -1.04 -47.47
N GLU A 846 42.14 -0.19 -47.98
CA GLU A 846 42.39 0.53 -49.23
C GLU A 846 43.34 1.71 -49.00
N LYS A 847 44.30 1.91 -49.90
CA LYS A 847 45.30 2.98 -49.80
C LYS A 847 44.71 4.33 -50.20
N GLY A 848 44.04 5.00 -49.25
CA GLY A 848 43.43 6.32 -49.49
C GLY A 848 42.77 7.01 -48.28
N LYS A 849 42.86 6.45 -47.06
CA LYS A 849 42.24 7.03 -45.84
C LYS A 849 43.24 7.43 -44.75
N GLU A 850 44.54 7.46 -45.05
CA GLU A 850 45.61 7.64 -44.04
C GLU A 850 46.00 9.10 -43.77
N GLU A 851 45.55 10.08 -44.58
CA GLU A 851 45.97 11.49 -44.48
C GLU A 851 44.97 12.42 -43.80
N ALA A 852 43.76 11.95 -43.46
CA ALA A 852 42.72 12.74 -42.77
C ALA A 852 42.73 12.53 -41.24
N ALA A 853 43.88 12.22 -40.65
CA ALA A 853 44.02 11.80 -39.25
C ALA A 853 45.31 12.33 -38.56
N GLY A 854 45.75 13.53 -38.95
CA GLY A 854 46.68 14.35 -38.17
C GLY A 854 45.91 15.43 -37.42
N ASP A 855 46.31 15.70 -36.17
CA ASP A 855 45.73 16.68 -35.24
C ASP A 855 44.21 16.68 -35.06
N ASP A 856 43.74 15.88 -34.09
CA ASP A 856 42.83 16.43 -33.07
C ASP A 856 42.95 15.64 -31.75
N GLN A 857 43.80 16.11 -30.83
CA GLN A 857 43.93 15.60 -29.45
C GLN A 857 43.79 16.71 -28.40
N SER A 858 42.80 17.59 -28.59
CA SER A 858 42.34 18.50 -27.54
C SER A 858 40.87 18.89 -27.76
N ASN A 859 40.15 19.21 -26.68
CA ASN A 859 38.76 19.70 -26.68
C ASN A 859 37.70 18.82 -27.38
N LYS A 860 36.99 18.01 -26.59
CA LYS A 860 35.53 18.20 -26.47
C LYS A 860 35.11 18.16 -25.00
N GLY A 861 34.58 19.29 -24.53
CA GLY A 861 33.82 19.35 -23.29
C GLY A 861 32.38 18.88 -23.51
N GLU A 862 31.57 19.00 -22.46
CA GLU A 862 30.16 18.59 -22.46
C GLU A 862 29.26 19.53 -23.29
N HIS A 863 28.04 19.05 -23.58
CA HIS A 863 26.91 19.80 -24.16
C HIS A 863 27.01 20.29 -25.62
N THR A 864 26.73 19.39 -26.57
CA THR A 864 25.68 19.64 -27.59
C THR A 864 25.03 18.33 -28.01
N HIS A 865 23.75 18.10 -27.69
CA HIS A 865 22.95 17.03 -28.29
C HIS A 865 22.42 17.44 -29.67
N THR A 866 23.34 17.68 -30.61
CA THR A 866 22.97 17.68 -32.05
C THR A 866 22.67 16.24 -32.45
N HIS A 867 21.48 15.98 -32.97
CA HIS A 867 21.11 14.66 -33.49
C HIS A 867 22.04 14.27 -34.64
N THR A 868 23.05 13.44 -34.35
CA THR A 868 23.68 12.63 -35.39
C THR A 868 22.64 11.61 -35.84
N ALA A 869 21.97 11.90 -36.96
CA ALA A 869 21.19 10.88 -37.66
C ALA A 869 22.10 9.66 -37.85
N SER A 870 21.72 8.53 -37.27
CA SER A 870 22.49 7.30 -37.38
C SER A 870 22.42 6.84 -38.83
N HIS A 871 23.49 7.08 -39.60
CA HIS A 871 23.62 6.52 -40.94
C HIS A 871 23.28 5.03 -40.89
N PRO A 872 22.33 4.54 -41.70
CA PRO A 872 21.94 3.14 -41.66
C PRO A 872 23.17 2.27 -41.93
N PRO A 873 23.38 1.17 -41.18
CA PRO A 873 24.55 0.33 -41.37
C PRO A 873 24.56 -0.23 -42.80
N PRO A 874 25.67 -0.14 -43.56
CA PRO A 874 25.70 -0.45 -45.00
C PRO A 874 25.64 -1.96 -45.33
N ASN A 875 25.13 -2.79 -44.41
CA ASN A 875 24.97 -4.24 -44.52
C ASN A 875 23.52 -4.65 -44.89
N LEU A 876 22.74 -3.75 -45.50
CA LEU A 876 21.42 -4.04 -46.09
C LEU A 876 21.51 -4.63 -47.52
N THR A 877 22.70 -4.65 -48.12
CA THR A 877 23.03 -5.56 -49.23
C THR A 877 23.74 -6.80 -48.71
N CYS A 878 23.53 -7.93 -49.38
CA CYS A 878 24.15 -9.24 -49.07
C CYS A 878 25.65 -9.15 -48.72
N PRO A 879 26.17 -10.02 -47.83
CA PRO A 879 27.54 -9.99 -47.31
C PRO A 879 28.63 -10.41 -48.32
N HIS A 880 28.40 -10.18 -49.61
CA HIS A 880 29.45 -10.23 -50.61
C HIS A 880 30.50 -9.18 -50.29
N ILE A 881 31.73 -9.65 -50.07
CA ILE A 881 32.92 -8.82 -50.12
C ILE A 881 32.91 -8.18 -51.52
N LYS A 882 32.65 -6.86 -51.62
CA LYS A 882 32.75 -6.16 -52.90
C LYS A 882 34.17 -6.38 -53.42
N SER A 883 34.29 -7.07 -54.54
CA SER A 883 35.58 -7.54 -55.04
C SER A 883 36.50 -6.33 -55.26
N HIS A 884 37.63 -6.31 -54.56
CA HIS A 884 38.60 -5.21 -54.59
C HIS A 884 39.38 -5.21 -55.92
N HIS A 885 38.70 -4.86 -57.00
CA HIS A 885 39.33 -4.56 -58.27
C HIS A 885 39.69 -3.06 -58.34
N GLU A 886 40.78 -2.76 -59.04
CA GLU A 886 41.23 -1.40 -59.43
C GLU A 886 41.83 -0.48 -58.35
N ARG A 887 42.08 -0.91 -57.09
CA ARG A 887 42.76 -0.08 -56.08
C ARG A 887 43.98 -0.72 -55.42
N PRO A 888 45.07 0.04 -55.15
CA PRO A 888 46.23 -0.47 -54.44
C PRO A 888 45.90 -0.71 -52.95
N CYS A 889 46.28 -1.88 -52.45
CA CYS A 889 46.05 -2.28 -51.07
C CYS A 889 47.10 -1.68 -50.11
N SER A 890 46.66 -1.37 -48.88
CA SER A 890 47.46 -0.97 -47.72
C SER A 890 47.21 -1.95 -46.56
N HIS A 891 47.96 -1.79 -45.46
CA HIS A 891 47.80 -2.57 -44.24
C HIS A 891 47.98 -1.68 -43.02
N THR A 892 47.16 -1.87 -41.99
CA THR A 892 47.31 -1.17 -40.70
C THR A 892 47.31 -2.16 -39.54
N VAL A 893 47.95 -1.78 -38.43
CA VAL A 893 47.86 -2.54 -37.17
C VAL A 893 47.09 -1.69 -36.17
N ARG A 894 45.98 -2.24 -35.67
CA ARG A 894 45.07 -1.59 -34.71
C ARG A 894 44.84 -2.48 -33.49
N LYS A 895 44.47 -1.87 -32.36
CA LYS A 895 43.93 -2.57 -31.19
C LYS A 895 42.41 -2.52 -31.26
N LEU A 896 41.78 -3.68 -31.37
CA LEU A 896 40.34 -3.88 -31.46
C LEU A 896 39.77 -4.34 -30.12
N LYS A 897 38.54 -3.95 -29.81
CA LYS A 897 37.70 -4.59 -28.79
C LYS A 897 36.99 -5.82 -29.38
N SER A 898 36.39 -6.63 -28.52
CA SER A 898 35.52 -7.75 -28.93
C SER A 898 34.40 -7.31 -29.89
N GLN A 899 33.73 -6.20 -29.59
CA GLN A 899 32.67 -5.59 -30.41
C GLN A 899 33.09 -5.23 -31.85
N ASP A 900 34.38 -5.00 -32.13
CA ASP A 900 34.85 -4.62 -33.48
C ASP A 900 35.08 -5.85 -34.38
N ILE A 901 35.00 -7.06 -33.82
CA ILE A 901 35.20 -8.34 -34.49
C ILE A 901 33.83 -8.92 -34.85
N SER A 902 33.45 -8.81 -36.12
CA SER A 902 32.17 -9.28 -36.64
C SER A 902 32.07 -10.80 -36.70
N ALA A 903 33.16 -11.49 -37.07
CA ALA A 903 33.16 -12.96 -37.13
C ALA A 903 34.55 -13.57 -36.95
N ILE A 904 34.57 -14.80 -36.41
CA ILE A 904 35.78 -15.63 -36.25
C ILE A 904 35.83 -16.66 -37.39
N THR A 905 36.89 -16.65 -38.20
CA THR A 905 37.00 -17.61 -39.32
C THR A 905 37.62 -18.93 -38.89
N THR A 906 37.34 -20.00 -39.64
CA THR A 906 38.01 -21.30 -39.52
C THR A 906 39.53 -21.22 -39.73
N ARG A 907 40.02 -20.21 -40.47
CA ARG A 907 41.41 -20.09 -40.93
C ARG A 907 42.35 -19.52 -39.86
N THR A 908 43.59 -20.02 -39.88
CA THR A 908 44.72 -19.50 -39.09
C THR A 908 45.94 -19.34 -40.00
N LEU A 909 46.73 -18.28 -39.76
CA LEU A 909 47.96 -17.96 -40.48
C LEU A 909 49.18 -18.08 -39.56
N LYS A 910 50.26 -18.68 -40.07
CA LYS A 910 51.54 -18.79 -39.36
C LYS A 910 52.32 -17.47 -39.46
N VAL A 911 51.96 -16.51 -38.61
CA VAL A 911 52.62 -15.21 -38.49
C VAL A 911 53.68 -15.20 -37.37
N ILE A 912 54.66 -14.30 -37.46
CA ILE A 912 55.61 -14.00 -36.37
C ILE A 912 55.24 -12.61 -35.82
N PRO A 913 54.46 -12.51 -34.72
CA PRO A 913 53.81 -11.26 -34.32
C PRO A 913 54.79 -10.15 -33.97
N GLU A 914 55.82 -10.47 -33.20
CA GLU A 914 56.84 -9.54 -32.71
C GLU A 914 57.47 -8.77 -33.88
N ARG A 915 57.94 -9.49 -34.91
CA ARG A 915 58.55 -8.89 -36.11
C ARG A 915 57.58 -8.03 -36.93
N ILE A 916 56.27 -8.31 -36.86
CA ILE A 916 55.23 -7.50 -37.53
C ILE A 916 54.97 -6.22 -36.73
N ILE A 917 54.82 -6.34 -35.41
CA ILE A 917 54.59 -5.23 -34.49
C ILE A 917 55.80 -4.27 -34.47
N ASP A 918 57.02 -4.80 -34.35
CA ASP A 918 58.25 -3.98 -34.31
C ASP A 918 58.51 -3.27 -35.65
N ASN A 919 58.30 -3.95 -36.78
CA ASN A 919 58.45 -3.32 -38.09
C ASN A 919 57.38 -2.25 -38.34
N TYR A 920 56.13 -2.47 -37.89
CA TYR A 920 55.09 -1.45 -37.92
C TYR A 920 55.43 -0.25 -37.04
N ASN A 921 55.80 -0.48 -35.78
CA ASN A 921 56.17 0.56 -34.82
C ASN A 921 57.38 1.39 -35.29
N LYS A 922 58.40 0.75 -35.88
CA LYS A 922 59.53 1.45 -36.51
C LYS A 922 59.03 2.39 -37.62
N ARG A 923 58.14 1.91 -38.50
CA ARG A 923 57.57 2.68 -39.62
C ARG A 923 56.58 3.77 -39.21
N GLN A 924 56.14 3.83 -37.95
CA GLN A 924 55.43 5.00 -37.41
C GLN A 924 56.38 6.18 -37.09
N GLN A 925 57.68 5.94 -36.93
CA GLN A 925 58.65 7.02 -36.71
C GLN A 925 58.88 7.79 -38.02
N PRO A 926 58.90 9.15 -38.01
CA PRO A 926 59.03 9.95 -39.24
C PRO A 926 60.23 9.58 -40.12
N ARG A 927 61.36 9.18 -39.50
CA ARG A 927 62.60 8.77 -40.19
C ARG A 927 62.47 7.49 -41.02
N PHE A 928 61.54 6.60 -40.68
CA PHE A 928 61.39 5.27 -41.29
C PHE A 928 60.01 5.05 -41.93
N ARG A 929 59.18 6.10 -42.02
CA ARG A 929 57.81 6.03 -42.59
C ARG A 929 57.79 5.63 -44.08
N LEU A 930 58.89 5.87 -44.79
CA LEU A 930 59.10 5.47 -46.19
C LEU A 930 59.86 4.14 -46.36
N ASP A 931 60.30 3.47 -45.28
CA ASP A 931 60.87 2.13 -45.38
C ASP A 931 59.82 1.17 -46.01
N PRO A 932 60.22 0.22 -46.88
CA PRO A 932 59.32 -0.81 -47.34
C PRO A 932 58.85 -1.70 -46.16
N PRO A 933 57.64 -2.31 -46.24
CA PRO A 933 57.19 -3.26 -45.23
C PRO A 933 58.15 -4.44 -45.13
N GLY A 934 58.50 -4.83 -43.91
CA GLY A 934 59.35 -5.98 -43.65
C GLY A 934 58.72 -7.27 -44.15
N GLN A 935 59.53 -8.23 -44.59
CA GLN A 935 59.10 -9.48 -45.22
C GLN A 935 57.94 -10.18 -44.49
N ALA A 936 57.96 -10.22 -43.15
CA ALA A 936 56.91 -10.82 -42.33
C ALA A 936 55.53 -10.13 -42.48
N ILE A 937 55.49 -8.80 -42.65
CA ILE A 937 54.24 -8.07 -42.92
C ILE A 937 53.79 -8.34 -44.35
N SER A 938 54.70 -8.27 -45.32
CA SER A 938 54.41 -8.48 -46.75
C SER A 938 53.80 -9.87 -46.98
N THR A 939 54.40 -10.93 -46.43
CA THR A 939 53.87 -12.30 -46.52
C THR A 939 52.51 -12.45 -45.83
N ALA A 940 52.31 -11.87 -44.63
CA ALA A 940 51.02 -11.93 -43.95
C ALA A 940 49.91 -11.18 -44.72
N THR A 941 50.24 -10.05 -45.33
CA THR A 941 49.31 -9.24 -46.14
C THR A 941 48.98 -9.94 -47.46
N GLN A 942 49.98 -10.53 -48.13
CA GLN A 942 49.77 -11.30 -49.37
C GLN A 942 48.88 -12.53 -49.14
N GLU A 943 49.08 -13.29 -48.05
CA GLU A 943 48.28 -14.48 -47.79
C GLU A 943 46.85 -14.12 -47.33
N LEU A 944 46.65 -12.99 -46.62
CA LEU A 944 45.31 -12.45 -46.36
C LEU A 944 44.60 -11.95 -47.63
N LEU A 945 45.32 -11.29 -48.55
CA LEU A 945 44.76 -10.87 -49.86
C LEU A 945 44.34 -12.08 -50.69
N ARG A 946 45.21 -13.09 -50.78
CA ARG A 946 44.93 -14.37 -51.44
C ARG A 946 43.71 -15.08 -50.84
N LEU A 947 43.52 -14.99 -49.52
CA LEU A 947 42.31 -15.53 -48.85
C LEU A 947 41.04 -14.74 -49.20
N ALA A 948 41.12 -13.42 -49.44
CA ALA A 948 39.98 -12.64 -49.95
C ALA A 948 39.67 -12.99 -51.41
N GLU A 949 40.68 -12.95 -52.28
CA GLU A 949 40.56 -13.25 -53.72
C GLU A 949 40.02 -14.66 -54.00
N ALA A 950 40.44 -15.66 -53.21
CA ALA A 950 39.98 -17.03 -53.35
C ALA A 950 38.54 -17.29 -52.84
N ASN A 951 37.92 -16.33 -52.14
CA ASN A 951 36.61 -16.50 -51.49
C ASN A 951 35.68 -15.28 -51.71
N PRO A 952 35.30 -14.95 -52.97
CA PRO A 952 34.44 -13.79 -53.28
C PRO A 952 33.04 -13.85 -52.65
N ASN A 953 32.58 -15.05 -52.26
CA ASN A 953 31.31 -15.27 -51.56
C ASN A 953 31.45 -15.26 -50.01
N GLY A 954 32.62 -14.85 -49.48
CA GLY A 954 32.91 -14.82 -48.04
C GLY A 954 33.68 -16.04 -47.54
N ILE A 955 34.35 -15.90 -46.39
CA ILE A 955 35.18 -16.94 -45.77
C ILE A 955 34.38 -17.69 -44.69
N THR A 956 34.49 -19.02 -44.67
CA THR A 956 33.85 -19.91 -43.68
C THR A 956 34.17 -19.52 -42.24
N THR A 957 33.14 -19.08 -41.51
CA THR A 957 33.15 -18.79 -40.07
C THR A 957 33.09 -20.07 -39.23
N LEU A 958 33.48 -19.99 -37.96
CA LEU A 958 33.27 -21.08 -37.00
C LEU A 958 31.79 -21.19 -36.62
N ASP A 959 31.26 -22.41 -36.56
CA ASP A 959 29.89 -22.68 -36.12
C ASP A 959 29.80 -22.66 -34.56
N PRO A 960 28.88 -21.89 -33.95
CA PRO A 960 28.79 -21.79 -32.49
C PRO A 960 28.52 -23.13 -31.78
N VAL A 961 27.76 -24.03 -32.40
CA VAL A 961 27.35 -25.32 -31.80
C VAL A 961 28.34 -26.42 -32.17
N ASN A 962 28.72 -26.52 -33.44
CA ASN A 962 29.58 -27.59 -33.94
C ASN A 962 31.06 -27.35 -33.64
N ASP A 963 31.61 -26.16 -33.87
CA ASP A 963 33.05 -25.87 -33.72
C ASP A 963 33.41 -25.29 -32.35
N LEU A 964 32.53 -24.46 -31.76
CA LEU A 964 32.75 -23.83 -30.45
C LEU A 964 32.08 -24.59 -29.29
N HIS A 965 31.28 -25.62 -29.59
CA HIS A 965 30.59 -26.49 -28.64
C HIS A 965 29.69 -25.75 -27.62
N LEU A 966 29.06 -24.65 -28.04
CA LEU A 966 28.11 -23.92 -27.21
C LEU A 966 26.75 -24.64 -27.21
N LYS A 967 26.38 -25.22 -26.06
CA LYS A 967 25.18 -26.04 -25.86
C LYS A 967 24.06 -25.34 -25.08
N GLY A 968 24.11 -24.01 -24.95
CA GLY A 968 23.00 -23.23 -24.38
C GLY A 968 21.80 -23.28 -25.32
N VAL A 969 20.59 -23.44 -24.77
CA VAL A 969 19.35 -23.61 -25.56
C VAL A 969 19.18 -22.45 -26.54
N ASP A 970 19.24 -21.22 -26.03
CA ASP A 970 19.10 -19.96 -26.79
C ASP A 970 20.13 -19.84 -27.94
N VAL A 971 21.34 -20.40 -27.77
CA VAL A 971 22.39 -20.39 -28.80
C VAL A 971 22.11 -21.43 -29.89
N VAL A 972 21.62 -22.61 -29.50
CA VAL A 972 21.25 -23.67 -30.46
C VAL A 972 20.01 -23.25 -31.25
N GLU A 973 18.97 -22.72 -30.58
CA GLU A 973 17.78 -22.18 -31.22
C GLU A 973 18.11 -20.99 -32.13
N GLY A 974 18.91 -20.03 -31.64
CA GLY A 974 19.37 -18.90 -32.43
C GLY A 974 20.15 -19.31 -33.68
N VAL A 975 21.03 -20.32 -33.61
CA VAL A 975 21.74 -20.85 -34.81
C VAL A 975 20.78 -21.53 -35.78
N MET A 976 19.78 -22.27 -35.32
CA MET A 976 18.75 -22.85 -36.20
C MET A 976 17.91 -21.76 -36.86
N ARG A 977 17.45 -20.75 -36.10
CA ARG A 977 16.67 -19.62 -36.61
C ARG A 977 17.46 -18.78 -37.62
N HIS A 978 18.74 -18.52 -37.34
CA HIS A 978 19.66 -17.83 -38.26
C HIS A 978 19.79 -18.53 -39.61
N ARG A 979 19.90 -19.87 -39.63
CA ARG A 979 19.94 -20.64 -40.88
C ARG A 979 18.62 -20.53 -41.66
N VAL A 980 17.47 -20.71 -40.99
CA VAL A 980 16.14 -20.55 -41.60
C VAL A 980 15.98 -19.16 -42.23
N LEU A 981 16.33 -18.10 -41.49
CA LEU A 981 16.28 -16.72 -42.00
C LEU A 981 17.22 -16.51 -43.21
N GLN A 982 18.42 -17.08 -43.20
CA GLN A 982 19.37 -17.02 -44.33
C GLN A 982 18.90 -17.79 -45.57
N ASP A 983 18.11 -18.85 -45.40
CA ASP A 983 17.51 -19.57 -46.52
C ASP A 983 16.29 -18.81 -47.07
N CYS A 984 15.37 -18.34 -46.22
CA CYS A 984 14.23 -17.51 -46.64
C CYS A 984 14.64 -16.23 -47.39
N LEU A 985 15.80 -15.64 -47.06
CA LEU A 985 16.34 -14.49 -47.80
C LEU A 985 16.64 -14.75 -49.30
N LYS A 986 16.54 -15.99 -49.78
CA LYS A 986 16.75 -16.35 -51.20
C LYS A 986 15.46 -16.38 -52.02
N ASP A 987 14.31 -16.46 -51.34
CA ASP A 987 13.01 -16.71 -51.97
C ASP A 987 12.19 -15.42 -52.23
N PHE A 988 12.65 -14.27 -51.72
CA PHE A 988 12.00 -12.97 -51.94
C PHE A 988 12.21 -12.42 -53.35
N HIS A 989 11.12 -11.99 -53.97
CA HIS A 989 11.05 -11.54 -55.34
C HIS A 989 11.60 -10.11 -55.51
N CYS A 990 11.45 -9.25 -54.49
CA CYS A 990 11.97 -7.88 -54.51
C CYS A 990 13.47 -7.78 -54.83
N ILE A 991 14.27 -8.78 -54.44
CA ILE A 991 15.73 -8.83 -54.65
C ILE A 991 16.09 -8.77 -56.14
N HIS A 992 15.19 -9.22 -57.02
CA HIS A 992 15.40 -9.26 -58.46
C HIS A 992 14.97 -7.96 -59.18
N SER A 993 14.41 -6.98 -58.48
CA SER A 993 14.05 -5.68 -59.07
C SER A 993 15.29 -4.80 -59.31
N PRO A 994 15.42 -4.12 -60.46
CA PRO A 994 16.50 -3.15 -60.69
C PRO A 994 16.45 -1.94 -59.73
N THR A 995 15.28 -1.58 -59.22
CA THR A 995 15.11 -0.47 -58.25
C THR A 995 15.39 -0.89 -56.80
N PHE A 996 15.56 -2.18 -56.53
CA PHE A 996 15.76 -2.74 -55.18
C PHE A 996 16.86 -2.03 -54.40
N THR A 997 18.00 -1.75 -55.03
CA THR A 997 19.13 -1.10 -54.34
C THR A 997 18.84 0.38 -54.01
N GLU A 998 18.07 1.10 -54.81
CA GLU A 998 17.66 2.48 -54.47
C GLU A 998 16.59 2.50 -53.37
N GLN A 999 15.56 1.65 -53.49
CA GLN A 999 14.42 1.64 -52.55
C GLN A 999 14.76 1.01 -51.19
N VAL A 1000 15.62 0.00 -51.13
CA VAL A 1000 15.98 -0.70 -49.88
C VAL A 1000 17.26 -0.15 -49.23
N CYS A 1001 18.30 0.16 -50.01
CA CYS A 1001 19.66 0.34 -49.45
C CYS A 1001 20.05 1.80 -49.10
N LEU A 1002 19.42 2.83 -49.68
CA LEU A 1002 19.98 4.20 -49.65
C LEU A 1002 19.30 5.24 -48.77
N SER A 1003 18.05 5.06 -48.36
CA SER A 1003 17.39 5.84 -47.28
C SER A 1003 15.96 5.37 -47.04
N PHE A 1004 15.14 5.51 -48.06
CA PHE A 1004 13.70 5.75 -47.95
C PHE A 1004 12.91 4.69 -47.17
N SER A 1005 12.99 3.41 -47.57
CA SER A 1005 12.18 2.37 -46.92
C SER A 1005 12.66 2.09 -45.49
N CYS A 1006 13.97 2.09 -45.26
CA CYS A 1006 14.54 1.87 -43.93
C CYS A 1006 14.30 3.05 -42.99
N GLU A 1007 14.37 4.30 -43.47
CA GLU A 1007 14.03 5.48 -42.68
C GLU A 1007 12.56 5.46 -42.25
N ARG A 1008 11.64 5.16 -43.19
CA ARG A 1008 10.21 5.01 -42.88
C ARG A 1008 9.95 3.87 -41.89
N MET A 1009 10.58 2.72 -42.06
CA MET A 1009 10.41 1.58 -41.17
C MET A 1009 11.02 1.81 -39.78
N CYS A 1010 12.20 2.44 -39.67
CA CYS A 1010 12.77 2.79 -38.36
C CYS A 1010 11.94 3.86 -37.62
N VAL A 1011 11.34 4.82 -38.34
CA VAL A 1011 10.37 5.78 -37.76
C VAL A 1011 9.10 5.07 -37.29
N GLN A 1012 8.61 4.08 -38.05
CA GLN A 1012 7.48 3.22 -37.67
C GLN A 1012 7.82 2.35 -36.44
N GLU A 1013 9.00 1.72 -36.39
CA GLU A 1013 9.48 0.92 -35.27
C GLU A 1013 9.71 1.76 -33.99
N GLU A 1014 10.21 2.99 -34.10
CA GLU A 1014 10.30 3.93 -32.97
C GLU A 1014 8.89 4.33 -32.49
N LEU A 1015 7.97 4.61 -33.42
CA LEU A 1015 6.58 4.97 -33.14
C LEU A 1015 5.83 3.83 -32.44
N ASP A 1016 5.87 2.60 -32.97
CA ASP A 1016 5.17 1.45 -32.41
C ASP A 1016 5.75 1.04 -31.05
N LYS A 1017 7.07 1.14 -30.87
CA LYS A 1017 7.72 0.95 -29.57
C LYS A 1017 7.26 1.99 -28.55
N LEU A 1018 7.13 3.27 -28.93
CA LEU A 1018 6.63 4.31 -28.03
C LEU A 1018 5.13 4.16 -27.75
N LEU A 1019 4.33 3.78 -28.75
CA LEU A 1019 2.92 3.45 -28.56
C LEU A 1019 2.75 2.27 -27.59
N PHE A 1020 3.57 1.23 -27.70
CA PHE A 1020 3.61 0.14 -26.73
C PHE A 1020 3.94 0.64 -25.31
N LEU A 1021 4.98 1.46 -25.14
CA LEU A 1021 5.40 2.03 -23.85
C LEU A 1021 4.38 2.98 -23.20
N VAL A 1022 3.45 3.55 -23.98
CA VAL A 1022 2.31 4.36 -23.52
C VAL A 1022 1.02 3.54 -23.36
N SER A 1023 0.97 2.33 -23.93
CA SER A 1023 -0.15 1.39 -23.82
C SER A 1023 -0.16 0.65 -22.47
N ASP A 1024 -1.34 0.22 -22.04
CA ASP A 1024 -1.51 -0.58 -20.81
C ASP A 1024 -0.71 -1.90 -20.85
N GLN A 1025 -0.43 -2.46 -22.04
CA GLN A 1025 0.33 -3.72 -22.21
C GLN A 1025 1.77 -3.65 -21.66
N SER A 1026 2.31 -2.45 -21.49
CA SER A 1026 3.66 -2.24 -20.97
C SER A 1026 3.72 -2.07 -19.45
N LEU A 1027 2.58 -2.02 -18.74
CA LEU A 1027 2.52 -1.86 -17.28
C LEU A 1027 3.13 -3.08 -16.57
N THR A 1028 4.04 -2.84 -15.62
CA THR A 1028 4.87 -3.89 -15.00
C THR A 1028 4.04 -4.94 -14.24
N LEU A 1029 2.90 -4.53 -13.67
CA LEU A 1029 2.00 -5.40 -12.91
C LEU A 1029 0.88 -6.04 -13.75
N LEU A 1030 0.77 -5.74 -15.06
CA LEU A 1030 -0.34 -6.26 -15.88
C LEU A 1030 -0.32 -7.80 -15.98
N HIS A 1031 0.86 -8.43 -16.00
CA HIS A 1031 0.95 -9.88 -16.02
C HIS A 1031 0.39 -10.49 -14.72
N GLU A 1032 0.76 -9.94 -13.56
CA GLU A 1032 0.23 -10.36 -12.25
C GLU A 1032 -1.28 -10.09 -12.15
N TYR A 1033 -1.77 -8.98 -12.72
CA TYR A 1033 -3.21 -8.70 -12.82
C TYR A 1033 -3.95 -9.83 -13.54
N HIS A 1034 -3.49 -10.22 -14.74
CA HIS A 1034 -4.12 -11.32 -15.49
C HIS A 1034 -4.03 -12.68 -14.78
N GLN A 1035 -2.94 -12.97 -14.05
CA GLN A 1035 -2.85 -14.16 -13.19
C GLN A 1035 -3.90 -14.14 -12.07
N ARG A 1036 -4.07 -12.99 -11.40
CA ARG A 1036 -5.06 -12.83 -10.33
C ARG A 1036 -6.50 -12.88 -10.83
N ILE A 1037 -6.79 -12.36 -12.01
CA ILE A 1037 -8.10 -12.48 -12.67
C ILE A 1037 -8.44 -13.96 -12.91
N LYS A 1038 -7.52 -14.77 -13.45
CA LYS A 1038 -7.74 -16.22 -13.64
C LYS A 1038 -8.10 -16.96 -12.35
N VAL A 1039 -7.48 -16.60 -11.21
CA VAL A 1039 -7.83 -17.17 -9.90
C VAL A 1039 -9.25 -16.78 -9.48
N LEU A 1040 -9.66 -15.52 -9.71
CA LEU A 1040 -11.01 -15.03 -9.39
C LEU A 1040 -12.09 -15.65 -10.31
N GLU A 1041 -11.79 -15.86 -11.59
CA GLU A 1041 -12.65 -16.58 -12.54
C GLU A 1041 -12.82 -18.05 -12.12
N ALA A 1042 -11.71 -18.75 -11.87
CA ALA A 1042 -11.70 -20.17 -11.49
C ALA A 1042 -12.43 -20.43 -10.15
N LEU A 1043 -12.39 -19.50 -9.20
CA LEU A 1043 -13.12 -19.58 -7.94
C LEU A 1043 -14.57 -19.04 -8.00
N GLN A 1044 -15.00 -18.50 -9.15
CA GLN A 1044 -16.34 -17.90 -9.39
C GLN A 1044 -16.63 -16.61 -8.58
N TYR A 1045 -15.62 -15.76 -8.38
CA TYR A 1045 -15.74 -14.42 -7.78
C TYR A 1045 -16.05 -13.38 -8.84
N VAL A 1046 -15.61 -13.65 -10.07
CA VAL A 1046 -15.83 -12.87 -11.29
C VAL A 1046 -16.24 -13.88 -12.38
N ASP A 1047 -17.09 -13.47 -13.33
CA ASP A 1047 -17.47 -14.30 -14.48
C ASP A 1047 -16.59 -14.05 -15.72
N SER A 1048 -16.83 -14.81 -16.79
CA SER A 1048 -16.10 -14.69 -18.06
C SER A 1048 -16.35 -13.38 -18.82
N THR A 1049 -17.18 -12.48 -18.30
CA THR A 1049 -17.39 -11.10 -18.82
C THR A 1049 -16.76 -10.04 -17.92
N GLY A 1050 -16.14 -10.42 -16.80
CA GLY A 1050 -15.48 -9.51 -15.86
C GLY A 1050 -16.40 -8.95 -14.77
N ALA A 1051 -17.67 -9.36 -14.70
CA ALA A 1051 -18.62 -8.83 -13.72
C ALA A 1051 -18.54 -9.54 -12.36
N VAL A 1052 -18.72 -8.76 -11.28
CA VAL A 1052 -18.48 -9.24 -9.91
C VAL A 1052 -19.67 -10.02 -9.35
N GLN A 1053 -19.46 -11.33 -9.21
CA GLN A 1053 -20.41 -12.33 -8.72
C GLN A 1053 -20.59 -12.25 -7.19
N LEU A 1054 -21.56 -13.00 -6.63
CA LEU A 1054 -21.90 -12.92 -5.21
C LEU A 1054 -20.70 -13.20 -4.28
N LYS A 1055 -19.86 -14.19 -4.61
CA LYS A 1055 -18.59 -14.44 -3.90
C LYS A 1055 -17.67 -13.21 -3.90
N GLY A 1056 -17.51 -12.55 -5.05
CA GLY A 1056 -16.72 -11.33 -5.18
C GLY A 1056 -17.29 -10.17 -4.35
N ARG A 1057 -18.62 -9.99 -4.35
CA ARG A 1057 -19.31 -8.97 -3.52
C ARG A 1057 -19.14 -9.21 -2.02
N VAL A 1058 -19.07 -10.47 -1.60
CA VAL A 1058 -18.75 -10.87 -0.22
C VAL A 1058 -17.29 -10.55 0.11
N ALA A 1059 -16.35 -10.94 -0.76
CA ALA A 1059 -14.93 -10.66 -0.58
C ALA A 1059 -14.60 -9.15 -0.52
N CYS A 1060 -15.38 -8.29 -1.18
CA CYS A 1060 -15.27 -6.83 -1.03
C CYS A 1060 -15.52 -6.30 0.39
N GLN A 1061 -16.14 -7.07 1.29
CA GLN A 1061 -16.30 -6.73 2.72
C GLN A 1061 -15.09 -7.12 3.57
N ILE A 1062 -14.23 -8.03 3.08
CA ILE A 1062 -13.18 -8.67 3.87
C ILE A 1062 -11.85 -7.96 3.59
N SER A 1063 -11.18 -7.52 4.65
CA SER A 1063 -9.94 -6.76 4.57
C SER A 1063 -8.68 -7.62 4.55
N SER A 1064 -8.77 -8.87 5.00
CA SER A 1064 -7.64 -9.76 5.31
C SER A 1064 -7.95 -11.21 4.92
N HIS A 1065 -7.08 -11.85 4.12
CA HIS A 1065 -7.23 -13.22 3.63
C HIS A 1065 -8.60 -13.48 2.95
N GLU A 1066 -8.96 -12.57 2.05
CA GLU A 1066 -10.29 -12.41 1.47
C GLU A 1066 -10.82 -13.64 0.73
N LEU A 1067 -9.96 -14.41 0.06
CA LEU A 1067 -10.33 -15.66 -0.61
C LEU A 1067 -10.65 -16.77 0.39
N LEU A 1068 -9.75 -17.04 1.35
CA LEU A 1068 -9.92 -18.12 2.32
C LEU A 1068 -11.18 -17.92 3.18
N LEU A 1069 -11.38 -16.70 3.69
CA LEU A 1069 -12.52 -16.40 4.54
C LEU A 1069 -13.85 -16.43 3.78
N THR A 1070 -13.85 -16.09 2.48
CA THR A 1070 -15.03 -16.22 1.62
C THR A 1070 -15.33 -17.69 1.30
N GLU A 1071 -14.33 -18.50 0.93
CA GLU A 1071 -14.54 -19.94 0.69
C GLU A 1071 -15.08 -20.65 1.95
N LEU A 1072 -14.52 -20.38 3.14
CA LEU A 1072 -15.00 -20.96 4.41
C LEU A 1072 -16.45 -20.57 4.78
N LEU A 1073 -16.92 -19.43 4.28
CA LEU A 1073 -18.30 -19.00 4.45
C LEU A 1073 -19.22 -19.78 3.49
N PHE A 1074 -18.85 -19.89 2.21
CA PHE A 1074 -19.64 -20.60 1.20
C PHE A 1074 -19.60 -22.14 1.36
N GLU A 1075 -18.55 -22.71 1.96
CA GLU A 1075 -18.50 -24.13 2.38
C GLU A 1075 -19.20 -24.40 3.71
N ASN A 1076 -19.80 -23.37 4.32
CA ASN A 1076 -20.62 -23.48 5.53
C ASN A 1076 -19.86 -23.95 6.80
N THR A 1077 -18.52 -23.95 6.78
CA THR A 1077 -17.63 -24.38 7.89
C THR A 1077 -17.95 -23.72 9.23
N LEU A 1078 -18.37 -22.45 9.21
CA LEU A 1078 -18.70 -21.69 10.43
C LEU A 1078 -20.11 -21.98 10.98
N SER A 1079 -20.94 -22.76 10.26
CA SER A 1079 -22.34 -23.03 10.64
C SER A 1079 -22.55 -24.17 11.65
N PRO A 1080 -21.82 -25.30 11.64
CA PRO A 1080 -21.90 -26.28 12.73
C PRO A 1080 -21.26 -25.81 14.05
N LEU A 1081 -20.25 -24.94 13.98
CA LEU A 1081 -19.47 -24.49 15.15
C LEU A 1081 -20.27 -23.58 16.11
N ALA A 1082 -19.95 -23.63 17.40
CA ALA A 1082 -20.45 -22.66 18.37
C ALA A 1082 -19.87 -21.24 18.11
N PRO A 1083 -20.48 -20.15 18.61
CA PRO A 1083 -19.91 -18.80 18.50
C PRO A 1083 -18.46 -18.71 19.02
N GLU A 1084 -18.17 -19.41 20.10
CA GLU A 1084 -16.88 -19.42 20.79
C GLU A 1084 -15.82 -20.21 19.99
N GLU A 1085 -16.23 -21.31 19.37
CA GLU A 1085 -15.39 -22.10 18.44
C GLU A 1085 -15.12 -21.34 17.14
N SER A 1086 -16.13 -20.61 16.63
CA SER A 1086 -16.01 -19.77 15.43
C SER A 1086 -14.98 -18.66 15.64
N ALA A 1087 -15.03 -17.97 16.79
CA ALA A 1087 -14.02 -16.98 17.18
C ALA A 1087 -12.62 -17.60 17.30
N ALA A 1088 -12.52 -18.78 17.93
CA ALA A 1088 -11.27 -19.50 18.10
C ALA A 1088 -10.63 -19.87 16.75
N LEU A 1089 -11.41 -20.46 15.83
CA LEU A 1089 -10.94 -20.86 14.50
C LEU A 1089 -10.44 -19.66 13.68
N LEU A 1090 -11.21 -18.56 13.66
CA LEU A 1090 -10.87 -17.35 12.90
C LEU A 1090 -9.64 -16.60 13.44
N SER A 1091 -9.13 -16.93 14.64
CA SER A 1091 -7.90 -16.33 15.18
C SER A 1091 -6.64 -16.64 14.34
N CYS A 1092 -6.65 -17.73 13.57
CA CYS A 1092 -5.53 -18.14 12.71
C CYS A 1092 -5.26 -17.18 11.54
N LEU A 1093 -6.23 -16.35 11.15
CA LEU A 1093 -6.12 -15.33 10.10
C LEU A 1093 -5.38 -14.06 10.57
N ILE A 1094 -5.03 -13.99 11.86
CA ILE A 1094 -4.56 -12.78 12.55
C ILE A 1094 -3.27 -13.05 13.33
N PHE A 1095 -3.13 -14.26 13.87
CA PHE A 1095 -1.96 -14.66 14.64
C PHE A 1095 -0.82 -15.15 13.72
N THR A 1096 0.31 -14.43 13.76
CA THR A 1096 1.46 -14.65 12.85
C THR A 1096 2.75 -15.09 13.55
N GLN A 1097 2.72 -15.30 14.86
CA GLN A 1097 3.88 -15.75 15.63
C GLN A 1097 3.85 -17.27 15.82
N ASN A 1098 5.03 -17.89 15.91
CA ASN A 1098 5.14 -19.29 16.32
C ASN A 1098 5.09 -19.36 17.86
N THR A 1099 4.38 -20.34 18.41
CA THR A 1099 4.38 -20.69 19.84
C THR A 1099 5.35 -21.84 20.12
N GLN A 1100 5.80 -21.98 21.37
CA GLN A 1100 6.47 -23.18 21.86
C GLN A 1100 5.53 -24.13 22.61
N ILE A 1101 4.31 -23.66 22.93
CA ILE A 1101 3.25 -24.46 23.54
C ILE A 1101 2.24 -24.84 22.46
N ASP A 1102 1.91 -26.13 22.39
CA ASP A 1102 0.84 -26.66 21.54
C ASP A 1102 -0.51 -26.53 22.27
N PRO A 1103 -1.54 -25.93 21.65
CA PRO A 1103 -2.84 -25.69 22.29
C PRO A 1103 -3.70 -26.95 22.41
N HIS A 1104 -4.48 -27.04 23.49
CA HIS A 1104 -5.49 -28.09 23.65
C HIS A 1104 -6.78 -27.74 22.88
N ILE A 1105 -7.12 -28.57 21.90
CA ILE A 1105 -8.18 -28.31 20.90
C ILE A 1105 -9.29 -29.38 21.01
N THR A 1106 -10.56 -28.96 20.92
CA THR A 1106 -11.72 -29.88 20.88
C THR A 1106 -11.84 -30.56 19.51
N SER A 1107 -12.46 -31.75 19.43
CA SER A 1107 -12.61 -32.48 18.16
C SER A 1107 -13.31 -31.66 17.07
N THR A 1108 -14.40 -30.95 17.43
CA THR A 1108 -15.13 -29.98 16.59
C THR A 1108 -14.23 -28.91 15.99
N LEU A 1109 -13.33 -28.37 16.82
CA LEU A 1109 -12.42 -27.29 16.43
C LEU A 1109 -11.22 -27.82 15.63
N GLN A 1110 -10.78 -29.06 15.88
CA GLN A 1110 -9.77 -29.74 15.07
C GLN A 1110 -10.31 -30.09 13.67
N GLU A 1111 -11.57 -30.51 13.56
CA GLU A 1111 -12.25 -30.68 12.27
C GLU A 1111 -12.32 -29.35 11.49
N GLY A 1112 -12.64 -28.24 12.18
CA GLY A 1112 -12.59 -26.90 11.61
C GLY A 1112 -11.19 -26.49 11.13
N ILE A 1113 -10.14 -26.76 11.91
CA ILE A 1113 -8.74 -26.50 11.53
C ILE A 1113 -8.35 -27.30 10.28
N ASN A 1114 -8.75 -28.58 10.21
CA ASN A 1114 -8.49 -29.42 9.05
C ASN A 1114 -9.20 -28.88 7.79
N GLN A 1115 -10.42 -28.36 7.92
CA GLN A 1115 -11.11 -27.68 6.81
C GLN A 1115 -10.38 -26.41 6.36
N VAL A 1116 -9.95 -25.55 7.29
CA VAL A 1116 -9.15 -24.35 6.98
C VAL A 1116 -7.87 -24.70 6.22
N LEU A 1117 -7.14 -25.74 6.65
CA LEU A 1117 -5.92 -26.21 5.99
C LEU A 1117 -6.21 -26.74 4.58
N ASN A 1118 -7.27 -27.55 4.40
CA ASN A 1118 -7.65 -28.10 3.10
C ASN A 1118 -8.05 -27.01 2.10
N VAL A 1119 -8.84 -26.01 2.53
CA VAL A 1119 -9.24 -24.89 1.67
C VAL A 1119 -8.03 -24.00 1.35
N ALA A 1120 -7.16 -23.74 2.33
CA ALA A 1120 -5.92 -22.99 2.08
C ALA A 1120 -5.00 -23.71 1.09
N GLN A 1121 -4.83 -25.03 1.19
CA GLN A 1121 -4.06 -25.82 0.22
C GLN A 1121 -4.67 -25.71 -1.19
N ARG A 1122 -6.00 -25.89 -1.33
CA ARG A 1122 -6.69 -25.76 -2.63
C ARG A 1122 -6.47 -24.39 -3.28
N ILE A 1123 -6.55 -23.31 -2.49
CA ILE A 1123 -6.30 -21.95 -2.97
C ILE A 1123 -4.84 -21.80 -3.40
N GLY A 1124 -3.87 -22.25 -2.57
CA GLY A 1124 -2.44 -22.14 -2.88
C GLY A 1124 -2.01 -22.94 -4.12
N GLU A 1125 -2.59 -24.13 -4.32
CA GLU A 1125 -2.39 -24.94 -5.53
C GLU A 1125 -2.97 -24.23 -6.77
N LEU A 1126 -4.20 -23.72 -6.69
CA LEU A 1126 -4.82 -22.96 -7.79
C LEU A 1126 -4.05 -21.67 -8.12
N GLN A 1127 -3.53 -20.95 -7.12
CA GLN A 1127 -2.71 -19.75 -7.34
C GLN A 1127 -1.43 -20.08 -8.12
N ARG A 1128 -0.71 -21.14 -7.70
CA ARG A 1128 0.48 -21.66 -8.40
C ARG A 1128 0.14 -22.06 -9.84
N ASP A 1129 -0.96 -22.79 -10.04
CA ASP A 1129 -1.36 -23.29 -11.34
C ASP A 1129 -1.86 -22.16 -12.29
N CYS A 1130 -2.29 -21.02 -11.73
CA CYS A 1130 -2.54 -19.78 -12.47
C CYS A 1130 -1.27 -18.95 -12.78
N GLY A 1131 -0.10 -19.37 -12.28
CA GLY A 1131 1.21 -18.74 -12.53
C GLY A 1131 1.76 -17.84 -11.41
N ILE A 1132 1.08 -17.75 -10.25
CA ILE A 1132 1.55 -16.94 -9.12
C ILE A 1132 2.75 -17.63 -8.45
N ALA A 1133 3.82 -16.88 -8.19
CA ALA A 1133 5.11 -17.43 -7.77
C ALA A 1133 5.19 -17.98 -6.32
N GLN A 1134 4.11 -17.89 -5.54
CA GLN A 1134 4.07 -18.40 -4.16
C GLN A 1134 3.77 -19.90 -4.15
N THR A 1135 4.44 -20.70 -3.32
CA THR A 1135 4.10 -22.13 -3.19
C THR A 1135 2.86 -22.34 -2.33
N ALA A 1136 2.15 -23.45 -2.54
CA ALA A 1136 1.00 -23.81 -1.70
C ALA A 1136 1.40 -24.03 -0.23
N GLU A 1137 2.61 -24.56 0.02
CA GLU A 1137 3.17 -24.72 1.36
C GLU A 1137 3.42 -23.37 2.03
N ASP A 1138 4.02 -22.40 1.33
CA ASP A 1138 4.22 -21.03 1.83
C ASP A 1138 2.90 -20.30 2.12
N PHE A 1139 1.82 -20.63 1.39
CA PHE A 1139 0.48 -20.06 1.62
C PHE A 1139 -0.18 -20.68 2.86
N VAL A 1140 -0.21 -22.01 2.96
CA VAL A 1140 -0.75 -22.72 4.14
C VAL A 1140 0.04 -22.36 5.41
N ALA A 1141 1.36 -22.18 5.30
CA ALA A 1141 2.23 -21.84 6.42
C ALA A 1141 1.94 -20.46 7.05
N GLN A 1142 1.13 -19.59 6.42
CA GLN A 1142 0.75 -18.29 7.00
C GLN A 1142 -0.15 -18.43 8.22
N PHE A 1143 -1.03 -19.44 8.24
CA PHE A 1143 -2.09 -19.59 9.24
C PHE A 1143 -1.58 -20.30 10.50
N LYS A 1144 -1.57 -19.61 11.65
CA LYS A 1144 -1.05 -20.16 12.92
C LYS A 1144 -2.16 -20.35 13.96
N PHE A 1145 -2.28 -21.55 14.49
CA PHE A 1145 -3.34 -21.94 15.43
C PHE A 1145 -2.93 -21.82 16.93
N GLY A 1146 -1.75 -21.29 17.24
CA GLY A 1146 -1.19 -21.25 18.60
C GLY A 1146 -1.94 -20.38 19.62
N LEU A 1147 -2.94 -19.59 19.21
CA LEU A 1147 -3.86 -18.86 20.12
C LEU A 1147 -5.30 -19.38 20.08
N THR A 1148 -5.60 -20.47 19.36
CA THR A 1148 -6.95 -21.00 19.20
C THR A 1148 -7.60 -21.36 20.55
N GLU A 1149 -6.90 -22.10 21.43
CA GLU A 1149 -7.38 -22.41 22.79
C GLU A 1149 -7.57 -21.15 23.64
N VAL A 1150 -6.61 -20.23 23.60
CA VAL A 1150 -6.62 -18.95 24.35
C VAL A 1150 -7.88 -18.14 24.01
N VAL A 1151 -8.23 -18.07 22.72
CA VAL A 1151 -9.43 -17.37 22.23
C VAL A 1151 -10.72 -18.14 22.58
N TYR A 1152 -10.73 -19.47 22.48
CA TYR A 1152 -11.88 -20.31 22.86
C TYR A 1152 -12.22 -20.13 24.35
N CYS A 1153 -11.24 -20.27 25.23
CA CYS A 1153 -11.37 -20.07 26.66
C CYS A 1153 -11.77 -18.62 27.01
N TRP A 1154 -11.24 -17.63 26.27
CA TRP A 1154 -11.66 -16.24 26.40
C TRP A 1154 -13.13 -16.02 26.04
N ALA A 1155 -13.60 -16.54 24.90
CA ALA A 1155 -14.99 -16.42 24.48
C ALA A 1155 -15.94 -17.13 25.48
N ARG A 1156 -15.52 -18.24 26.08
CA ARG A 1156 -16.26 -18.96 27.15
C ARG A 1156 -16.24 -18.27 28.53
N GLY A 1157 -15.60 -17.12 28.67
CA GLY A 1157 -15.65 -16.30 29.90
C GLY A 1157 -14.49 -16.47 30.89
N MET A 1158 -13.44 -17.23 30.55
CA MET A 1158 -12.28 -17.45 31.44
C MET A 1158 -11.57 -16.13 31.79
N PRO A 1159 -11.12 -15.91 33.05
CA PRO A 1159 -10.35 -14.73 33.44
C PRO A 1159 -9.04 -14.54 32.65
N PHE A 1160 -8.63 -13.29 32.42
CA PHE A 1160 -7.43 -13.01 31.62
C PHE A 1160 -6.15 -13.57 32.24
N ALA A 1161 -6.09 -13.64 33.57
CA ALA A 1161 -4.97 -14.20 34.31
C ALA A 1161 -4.79 -15.71 34.09
N GLU A 1162 -5.84 -16.44 33.71
CA GLU A 1162 -5.79 -17.88 33.45
C GLU A 1162 -5.41 -18.15 31.99
N ILE A 1163 -6.07 -17.51 31.02
CA ILE A 1163 -5.71 -17.68 29.60
C ILE A 1163 -4.26 -17.27 29.27
N ALA A 1164 -3.70 -16.31 30.03
CA ALA A 1164 -2.30 -15.89 29.89
C ALA A 1164 -1.29 -16.92 30.43
N GLN A 1165 -1.73 -18.01 31.06
CA GLN A 1165 -0.89 -19.14 31.47
C GLN A 1165 -0.93 -20.31 30.47
N LEU A 1166 -1.86 -20.31 29.51
CA LEU A 1166 -2.02 -21.35 28.49
C LEU A 1166 -1.05 -21.21 27.30
N THR A 1167 -0.27 -20.12 27.24
CA THR A 1167 0.58 -19.79 26.08
C THR A 1167 1.85 -19.05 26.48
N ASP A 1168 2.91 -19.18 25.69
CA ASP A 1168 4.16 -18.42 25.80
C ASP A 1168 4.07 -16.99 25.20
N VAL A 1169 2.93 -16.65 24.60
CA VAL A 1169 2.70 -15.35 23.94
C VAL A 1169 2.44 -14.22 24.94
N GLN A 1170 3.29 -13.18 24.91
CA GLN A 1170 3.14 -11.98 25.75
C GLN A 1170 1.74 -11.34 25.69
N GLU A 1171 1.23 -10.87 26.82
CA GLU A 1171 -0.17 -10.50 27.04
C GLU A 1171 -0.68 -9.40 26.09
N GLY A 1172 0.15 -8.39 25.79
CA GLY A 1172 -0.16 -7.31 24.85
C GLY A 1172 -0.21 -7.75 23.37
N THR A 1173 0.24 -8.96 23.05
CA THR A 1173 0.01 -9.63 21.76
C THR A 1173 -1.33 -10.35 21.76
N ILE A 1174 -1.68 -11.10 22.82
CA ILE A 1174 -3.00 -11.75 22.98
C ILE A 1174 -4.11 -10.71 22.84
N VAL A 1175 -4.01 -9.59 23.56
CA VAL A 1175 -4.99 -8.49 23.48
C VAL A 1175 -5.12 -7.94 22.05
N ARG A 1176 -4.02 -7.77 21.31
CA ARG A 1176 -4.08 -7.28 19.91
C ARG A 1176 -4.73 -8.31 18.97
N CYS A 1177 -4.49 -9.59 19.19
CA CYS A 1177 -5.10 -10.65 18.40
C CYS A 1177 -6.63 -10.62 18.57
N ILE A 1178 -7.12 -10.55 19.82
CA ILE A 1178 -8.55 -10.52 20.12
C ILE A 1178 -9.20 -9.19 19.65
N GLN A 1179 -8.49 -8.05 19.73
CA GLN A 1179 -8.96 -6.77 19.18
C GLN A 1179 -9.14 -6.83 17.66
N ARG A 1180 -8.16 -7.36 16.91
CA ARG A 1180 -8.29 -7.58 15.46
C ARG A 1180 -9.34 -8.63 15.10
N LEU A 1181 -9.55 -9.64 15.95
CA LEU A 1181 -10.58 -10.66 15.75
C LEU A 1181 -11.99 -10.06 15.82
N ASP A 1182 -12.20 -9.05 16.66
CA ASP A 1182 -13.43 -8.25 16.67
C ASP A 1182 -13.58 -7.35 15.42
N GLU A 1183 -12.51 -7.05 14.69
CA GLU A 1183 -12.61 -6.43 13.35
C GLU A 1183 -13.09 -7.47 12.33
N VAL A 1184 -12.44 -8.64 12.25
CA VAL A 1184 -12.81 -9.75 11.34
C VAL A 1184 -14.21 -10.30 11.60
N LEU A 1185 -14.64 -10.50 12.85
CA LEU A 1185 -16.00 -10.98 13.17
C LEU A 1185 -17.09 -9.99 12.70
N LYS A 1186 -16.80 -8.68 12.65
CA LYS A 1186 -17.73 -7.68 12.08
C LYS A 1186 -17.78 -7.76 10.55
N GLU A 1187 -16.66 -8.04 9.90
CA GLU A 1187 -16.58 -8.30 8.45
C GLU A 1187 -17.39 -9.55 8.09
N VAL A 1188 -17.19 -10.69 8.78
CA VAL A 1188 -17.96 -11.93 8.56
C VAL A 1188 -19.46 -11.72 8.85
N ARG A 1189 -19.82 -10.96 9.89
CA ARG A 1189 -21.22 -10.59 10.17
C ARG A 1189 -21.84 -9.80 9.00
N GLN A 1190 -21.09 -8.92 8.35
CA GLN A 1190 -21.58 -8.13 7.23
C GLN A 1190 -21.61 -8.93 5.92
N ALA A 1191 -20.63 -9.81 5.70
CA ALA A 1191 -20.63 -10.80 4.62
C ALA A 1191 -21.85 -11.73 4.69
N ALA A 1192 -22.15 -12.29 5.87
CA ALA A 1192 -23.32 -13.15 6.09
C ALA A 1192 -24.65 -12.44 5.75
N ARG A 1193 -24.77 -11.13 6.05
CA ARG A 1193 -25.93 -10.30 5.67
C ARG A 1193 -26.06 -10.10 4.16
N ILE A 1194 -24.96 -10.08 3.40
CA ILE A 1194 -24.98 -10.00 1.93
C ILE A 1194 -25.38 -11.34 1.30
N VAL A 1195 -24.97 -12.47 1.90
CA VAL A 1195 -25.40 -13.82 1.50
C VAL A 1195 -26.86 -14.10 1.89
N GLY A 1196 -27.38 -13.42 2.91
CA GLY A 1196 -28.73 -13.60 3.44
C GLY A 1196 -28.81 -14.52 4.67
N ASP A 1197 -27.67 -15.03 5.18
CA ASP A 1197 -27.65 -15.85 6.38
C ASP A 1197 -27.70 -15.00 7.66
N SER A 1198 -28.93 -14.77 8.13
CA SER A 1198 -29.19 -14.12 9.42
C SER A 1198 -28.72 -14.93 10.64
N VAL A 1199 -28.60 -16.26 10.52
CA VAL A 1199 -28.20 -17.15 11.62
C VAL A 1199 -26.70 -17.05 11.85
N LEU A 1200 -25.88 -17.14 10.79
CA LEU A 1200 -24.45 -16.88 10.85
C LEU A 1200 -24.16 -15.43 11.25
N GLY A 1201 -24.92 -14.45 10.72
CA GLY A 1201 -24.81 -13.06 11.14
C GLY A 1201 -25.02 -12.88 12.66
N SER A 1202 -26.08 -13.46 13.21
CA SER A 1202 -26.36 -13.47 14.66
C SER A 1202 -25.29 -14.23 15.46
N LYS A 1203 -24.74 -15.33 14.92
CA LYS A 1203 -23.64 -16.08 15.53
C LYS A 1203 -22.37 -15.25 15.64
N MET A 1204 -21.96 -14.55 14.58
CA MET A 1204 -20.78 -13.68 14.59
C MET A 1204 -20.97 -12.47 15.52
N GLU A 1205 -22.18 -11.93 15.61
CA GLU A 1205 -22.52 -10.87 16.57
C GLU A 1205 -22.38 -11.34 18.02
N ARG A 1206 -22.89 -12.53 18.35
CA ARG A 1206 -22.68 -13.19 19.66
C ARG A 1206 -21.20 -13.47 19.93
N ALA A 1207 -20.45 -13.95 18.95
CA ALA A 1207 -19.01 -14.19 19.08
C ALA A 1207 -18.24 -12.91 19.40
N SER A 1208 -18.55 -11.80 18.71
CA SER A 1208 -17.95 -10.49 18.99
C SER A 1208 -18.29 -10.03 20.42
N LEU A 1209 -19.56 -10.15 20.84
CA LEU A 1209 -19.98 -9.77 22.19
C LEU A 1209 -19.31 -10.62 23.29
N ALA A 1210 -19.04 -11.90 23.04
CA ALA A 1210 -18.37 -12.80 23.98
C ALA A 1210 -16.89 -12.40 24.22
N ILE A 1211 -16.18 -11.97 23.16
CA ILE A 1211 -14.77 -11.55 23.28
C ILE A 1211 -14.61 -10.09 23.74
N ARG A 1212 -15.62 -9.24 23.55
CA ARG A 1212 -15.60 -7.78 23.85
C ARG A 1212 -15.81 -7.46 25.33
N ARG A 1213 -14.84 -7.84 26.17
CA ARG A 1213 -14.88 -7.58 27.63
C ARG A 1213 -13.51 -7.19 28.22
N ASP A 1214 -13.58 -6.69 29.46
CA ASP A 1214 -12.47 -6.61 30.42
C ASP A 1214 -11.20 -5.91 29.90
N ILE A 1215 -10.02 -6.34 30.33
CA ILE A 1215 -8.71 -5.80 29.95
C ILE A 1215 -8.48 -5.69 28.43
N VAL A 1216 -9.12 -6.53 27.61
CA VAL A 1216 -8.94 -6.55 26.15
C VAL A 1216 -9.58 -5.33 25.47
N PHE A 1217 -10.74 -4.88 25.94
CA PHE A 1217 -11.48 -3.73 25.37
C PHE A 1217 -11.64 -2.57 26.37
N THR A 1218 -10.69 -2.44 27.31
CA THR A 1218 -10.64 -1.30 28.23
C THR A 1218 -10.39 0.01 27.48
N ALA A 1219 -11.23 1.02 27.74
CA ALA A 1219 -11.16 2.33 27.07
C ALA A 1219 -9.86 3.09 27.38
N SER A 1220 -9.30 3.69 26.32
CA SER A 1220 -8.02 4.41 26.32
C SER A 1220 -7.94 5.53 27.36
N LEU A 1221 -6.73 5.78 27.87
CA LEU A 1221 -6.41 6.90 28.73
C LEU A 1221 -6.19 8.21 27.96
N TYR A 1222 -6.17 8.19 26.63
CA TYR A 1222 -6.11 9.38 25.77
C TYR A 1222 -7.49 9.90 25.35
N THR A 1223 -8.51 9.05 25.31
CA THR A 1223 -9.89 9.42 24.91
C THR A 1223 -10.72 10.01 26.05
N HIS A 1224 -10.10 10.28 27.21
CA HIS A 1224 -10.72 10.70 28.48
C HIS A 1224 -9.73 11.54 29.33
#